data_AF-A0AA38KNT4-F1
#
_entry.id   AF-A0AA38KNT4-F1
#
_cell.length_a   1.000
_cell.length_b   1.000
_cell.length_c   1.000
_cell.angle_alpha   90.00
_cell.angle_beta   90.00
_cell.angle_gamma   90.00
#
_symmetry.space_group_name_H-M   'P 1'
#
loop_
_entity.id
_entity.type
_entity.pdbx_description
1 polymer ?
#
loop_
_entity_poly.entity_id
_entity_poly.type
_entity_poly.pdbx_seq_one_letter_code
_entity_poly.pdbx_strand_id
1 'polypeptide(L)'
;MNGIDWASLNSASRDELTMFQAIVNKDRAALRKLGQIFFIANSLPAALLCLDHYYAPPLSFNNLTVYQMTQELDLFRKYSQLLLHILADPMPTDHLDLRKLFGFRKLSESHILLLAGSYLHKTHLSASPGQDLQLYMIDFVRHFQIEVSNRLRERVCEQNIICRQCNTFKPCVTYAVFQYCHWHDRCHDAHIPKVSFTASFYNARVRIHLQQILIVESLHRIHSYNPDFMKMQRSFWLKRLYDALLPPSHVLGGLAIAQFQHIVEYPEATRTLQQWIRHRIYFRLYEPITTFLSDLTRLGTLAMVFDRPYALSQSLLRRGNYARSTPPPLFVRPNGSQIVHELIGFLEDRFPPHPHCLDAAILTLWHIMAKPVPIEIGLLCDLLETLCRSLVLAISFDRDINIHNVTLPRSWLMRPICVEAERMKHFSMLHDLITPIGDLLAQIYTGHFAEHLLYENRTLTSNTVPNRNRTIFISRVCRAISLLGYNIGNWDLRSRILSEITSLRRVQLPETQFSMSYKIYVEARSWDDIAHAVRHSTEGSAMDEMVNIVHKDRYDNTRFSPRGVRVVVYEKIETLPNLLIGAIPPVASSINVGAPTDALILKAPEAPTEPAPTQTAKVDEAILIENTAASGAKDADHEIVTDLDADESVEDVAQQLPFLIQLTRWMARLWMNL
;
A
#
# COMPACT_ATOMS: atom_id res chain seq x y z
N MET A 1 -37.11 19.94 -30.35
CA MET A 1 -37.75 19.00 -29.39
C MET A 1 -38.92 19.62 -28.60
N ASN A 2 -39.50 20.77 -28.98
CA ASN A 2 -40.54 21.48 -28.20
C ASN A 2 -41.97 20.88 -28.34
N GLY A 3 -42.10 19.57 -28.56
CA GLY A 3 -43.39 18.91 -28.83
C GLY A 3 -43.61 17.57 -28.11
N ILE A 4 -42.75 17.21 -27.14
CA ILE A 4 -42.91 15.98 -26.35
C ILE A 4 -43.68 16.34 -25.07
N ASP A 5 -44.83 15.69 -24.85
CA ASP A 5 -45.55 15.76 -23.59
C ASP A 5 -44.86 14.89 -22.53
N TRP A 6 -44.09 15.53 -21.65
CA TRP A 6 -43.34 14.84 -20.59
C TRP A 6 -44.26 14.15 -19.58
N ALA A 7 -45.48 14.64 -19.39
CA ALA A 7 -46.38 14.11 -18.37
C ALA A 7 -46.89 12.70 -18.70
N SER A 8 -46.98 12.34 -19.99
CA SER A 8 -47.47 11.03 -20.43
C SER A 8 -46.39 9.93 -20.50
N LEU A 9 -45.11 10.27 -20.43
CA LEU A 9 -44.02 9.28 -20.47
C LEU A 9 -43.84 8.55 -19.12
N ASN A 10 -43.50 7.26 -19.17
CA ASN A 10 -43.06 6.54 -17.96
C ASN A 10 -41.66 7.03 -17.51
N SER A 11 -41.28 6.73 -16.27
CA SER A 11 -40.00 7.21 -15.69
C SER A 11 -38.77 6.79 -16.51
N ALA A 12 -38.74 5.55 -17.00
CA ALA A 12 -37.62 5.04 -17.79
C ALA A 12 -37.44 5.79 -19.12
N SER A 13 -38.52 6.04 -19.86
CA SER A 13 -38.48 6.80 -21.11
C SER A 13 -38.11 8.27 -20.89
N ARG A 14 -38.53 8.87 -19.76
CA ARG A 14 -38.09 10.23 -19.39
C ARG A 14 -36.59 10.28 -19.11
N ASP A 15 -36.07 9.30 -18.37
CA ASP A 15 -34.64 9.21 -18.06
C ASP A 15 -33.81 9.02 -19.33
N GLU A 16 -34.24 8.19 -20.27
CA GLU A 16 -33.57 8.01 -21.58
C GLU A 16 -33.57 9.29 -22.42
N LEU A 17 -34.70 9.99 -22.52
CA LEU A 17 -34.75 11.27 -23.24
C LEU A 17 -33.87 12.32 -22.59
N THR A 18 -33.82 12.34 -21.25
CA THR A 18 -32.97 13.26 -20.49
C THR A 18 -31.50 12.91 -20.67
N MET A 19 -31.15 11.62 -20.78
CA MET A 19 -29.80 11.19 -21.15
C MET A 19 -29.38 11.76 -22.50
N PHE A 20 -30.19 11.61 -23.55
CA PHE A 20 -29.84 12.16 -24.87
C PHE A 20 -29.70 13.68 -24.85
N GLN A 21 -30.58 14.39 -24.13
CA GLN A 21 -30.45 15.83 -23.93
C GLN A 21 -29.14 16.19 -23.20
N ALA A 22 -28.79 15.45 -22.14
CA ALA A 22 -27.56 15.66 -21.39
C ALA A 22 -26.31 15.40 -22.25
N ILE A 23 -26.34 14.39 -23.14
CA ILE A 23 -25.26 14.12 -24.11
C ILE A 23 -25.10 15.29 -25.07
N VAL A 24 -26.20 15.76 -25.70
CA VAL A 24 -26.17 16.88 -26.66
C VAL A 24 -25.68 18.16 -25.99
N ASN A 25 -26.13 18.44 -24.77
CA ASN A 25 -25.75 19.62 -24.02
C ASN A 25 -24.40 19.49 -23.30
N LYS A 26 -23.76 18.31 -23.36
CA LYS A 26 -22.53 17.98 -22.60
C LYS A 26 -22.67 18.22 -21.09
N ASP A 27 -23.86 17.98 -20.53
CA ASP A 27 -24.14 18.13 -19.10
C ASP A 27 -23.58 16.94 -18.31
N ARG A 28 -22.34 17.09 -17.85
CA ARG A 28 -21.62 16.04 -17.11
C ARG A 28 -22.30 15.67 -15.78
N ALA A 29 -22.91 16.63 -15.10
CA ALA A 29 -23.54 16.37 -13.81
C ALA A 29 -24.81 15.51 -13.99
N ALA A 30 -25.62 15.83 -15.00
CA ALA A 30 -26.76 15.01 -15.38
C ALA A 30 -26.34 13.60 -15.83
N LEU A 31 -25.31 13.48 -16.69
CA LEU A 31 -24.80 12.19 -17.15
C LEU A 31 -24.28 11.30 -16.02
N ARG A 32 -23.54 11.89 -15.06
CA ARG A 32 -23.10 11.18 -13.85
C ARG A 32 -24.27 10.59 -13.06
N LYS A 33 -25.30 11.42 -12.82
CA LYS A 33 -26.49 11.01 -12.07
C LYS A 33 -27.29 9.93 -12.80
N LEU A 34 -27.56 10.13 -14.09
CA LEU A 34 -28.30 9.18 -14.92
C LEU A 34 -27.56 7.86 -15.07
N GLY A 35 -26.23 7.89 -15.24
CA GLY A 35 -25.41 6.68 -15.29
C GLY A 35 -25.55 5.82 -14.03
N GLN A 36 -25.62 6.45 -12.84
CA GLN A 36 -25.87 5.74 -11.58
C GLN A 36 -27.31 5.19 -11.51
N ILE A 37 -28.30 5.98 -11.93
CA ILE A 37 -29.71 5.55 -11.96
C ILE A 37 -29.88 4.33 -12.85
N PHE A 38 -29.38 4.37 -14.09
CA PHE A 38 -29.45 3.25 -15.02
C PHE A 38 -28.69 2.02 -14.54
N PHE A 39 -27.54 2.21 -13.89
CA PHE A 39 -26.79 1.10 -13.29
C PHE A 39 -27.60 0.38 -12.21
N ILE A 40 -28.24 1.14 -11.30
CA ILE A 40 -29.10 0.57 -10.24
C ILE A 40 -30.34 -0.10 -10.84
N ALA A 41 -30.90 0.47 -11.90
CA ALA A 41 -32.06 -0.08 -12.62
C ALA A 41 -31.70 -1.28 -13.53
N ASN A 42 -30.44 -1.72 -13.56
CA ASN A 42 -29.93 -2.78 -14.43
C ASN A 42 -30.09 -2.49 -15.95
N SER A 43 -30.18 -1.22 -16.34
CA SER A 43 -30.14 -0.77 -17.74
C SER A 43 -28.69 -0.52 -18.16
N LEU A 44 -27.92 -1.60 -18.28
CA LEU A 44 -26.46 -1.55 -18.45
C LEU A 44 -26.00 -0.75 -19.67
N PRO A 45 -26.63 -0.86 -20.87
CA PRO A 45 -26.21 -0.09 -22.04
C PRO A 45 -26.43 1.42 -21.90
N ALA A 46 -27.55 1.84 -21.28
CA ALA A 46 -27.82 3.25 -21.01
C ALA A 46 -26.86 3.81 -19.95
N ALA A 47 -26.56 3.01 -18.92
CA ALA A 47 -25.54 3.35 -17.92
C ALA A 47 -24.16 3.53 -18.58
N LEU A 48 -23.77 2.60 -19.45
CA LEU A 48 -22.50 2.68 -20.16
C LEU A 48 -22.43 3.92 -21.05
N LEU A 49 -23.49 4.21 -21.82
CA LEU A 49 -23.53 5.40 -22.68
C LEU A 49 -23.38 6.70 -21.86
N CYS A 50 -24.10 6.81 -20.75
CA CYS A 50 -23.97 7.95 -19.83
C CYS A 50 -22.54 8.12 -19.32
N LEU A 51 -21.94 7.03 -18.84
CA LEU A 51 -20.62 7.05 -18.21
C LEU A 51 -19.50 7.23 -19.23
N ASP A 52 -19.62 6.67 -20.44
CA ASP A 52 -18.65 6.90 -21.53
C ASP A 52 -18.62 8.38 -21.92
N HIS A 53 -19.78 9.04 -22.02
CA HIS A 53 -19.85 10.48 -22.28
C HIS A 53 -19.39 11.33 -21.09
N TYR A 54 -19.67 10.90 -19.85
CA TYR A 54 -19.18 11.58 -18.65
C TYR A 54 -17.65 11.55 -18.53
N TYR A 55 -17.04 10.42 -18.89
CA TYR A 55 -15.60 10.20 -18.92
C TYR A 55 -14.97 10.51 -20.29
N ALA A 56 -15.75 11.03 -21.25
CA ALA A 56 -15.22 11.36 -22.56
C ALA A 56 -14.15 12.47 -22.53
N PRO A 57 -14.37 13.60 -21.82
CA PRO A 57 -13.36 14.64 -21.65
C PRO A 57 -12.22 14.18 -20.73
N PRO A 58 -11.05 14.85 -20.78
CA PRO A 58 -9.95 14.57 -19.87
C PRO A 58 -10.41 14.56 -18.40
N LEU A 59 -10.00 13.54 -17.66
CA LEU A 59 -10.35 13.40 -16.25
C LEU A 59 -9.65 14.50 -15.45
N SER A 60 -10.39 15.16 -14.56
CA SER A 60 -9.81 16.13 -13.63
C SER A 60 -10.04 15.64 -12.22
N PHE A 61 -9.01 15.02 -11.66
CA PHE A 61 -8.99 14.63 -10.24
C PHE A 61 -8.24 15.65 -9.38
N ASN A 62 -7.83 16.76 -9.99
CA ASN A 62 -7.17 17.83 -9.28
C ASN A 62 -8.13 18.40 -8.23
N ASN A 63 -7.63 18.55 -7.00
CA ASN A 63 -8.35 19.12 -5.86
C ASN A 63 -9.49 18.27 -5.28
N LEU A 64 -9.68 17.01 -5.72
CA LEU A 64 -10.64 16.13 -5.06
C LEU A 64 -10.14 15.75 -3.67
N THR A 65 -11.00 15.92 -2.66
CA THR A 65 -10.75 15.34 -1.33
C THR A 65 -10.71 13.82 -1.41
N VAL A 66 -10.15 13.15 -0.39
CA VAL A 66 -10.10 11.68 -0.34
C VAL A 66 -11.50 11.04 -0.43
N TYR A 67 -12.52 11.69 0.13
CA TYR A 67 -13.90 11.21 0.11
C TYR A 67 -14.55 11.36 -1.27
N GLN A 68 -14.32 12.49 -1.94
CA GLN A 68 -14.77 12.69 -3.32
C GLN A 68 -14.06 11.73 -4.28
N MET A 69 -12.76 11.54 -4.10
CA MET A 69 -11.98 10.55 -4.86
C MET A 69 -12.54 9.14 -4.68
N THR A 70 -12.92 8.76 -3.46
CA THR A 70 -13.55 7.46 -3.20
C THR A 70 -14.83 7.25 -4.02
N GLN A 71 -15.67 8.28 -4.13
CA GLN A 71 -16.90 8.22 -4.93
C GLN A 71 -16.61 8.19 -6.43
N GLU A 72 -15.61 8.94 -6.87
CA GLU A 72 -15.23 9.02 -8.28
C GLU A 72 -14.61 7.70 -8.78
N LEU A 73 -13.72 7.09 -7.99
CA LEU A 73 -13.13 5.79 -8.31
C LEU A 73 -14.16 4.65 -8.24
N ASP A 74 -15.13 4.71 -7.32
CA ASP A 74 -16.23 3.73 -7.32
C ASP A 74 -17.06 3.81 -8.61
N LEU A 75 -17.37 5.02 -9.07
CA LEU A 75 -18.10 5.22 -10.32
C LEU A 75 -17.27 4.77 -11.55
N PHE A 76 -15.99 5.10 -11.58
CA PHE A 76 -15.09 4.68 -12.65
C PHE A 76 -14.95 3.15 -12.67
N ARG A 77 -14.86 2.51 -11.51
CA ARG A 77 -14.83 1.04 -11.41
C ARG A 77 -16.10 0.41 -11.99
N LYS A 78 -17.28 0.95 -11.69
CA LYS A 78 -18.56 0.50 -12.29
C LYS A 78 -18.53 0.65 -13.81
N TYR A 79 -18.04 1.77 -14.32
CA TYR A 79 -17.85 1.98 -15.76
C TYR A 79 -16.91 0.93 -16.39
N SER A 80 -15.75 0.65 -15.79
CA SER A 80 -14.83 -0.38 -16.26
C SER A 80 -15.45 -1.79 -16.21
N GLN A 81 -16.26 -2.08 -15.19
CA GLN A 81 -16.98 -3.34 -15.05
C GLN A 81 -18.05 -3.52 -16.13
N LEU A 82 -18.77 -2.45 -16.53
CA LEU A 82 -19.73 -2.49 -17.63
C LEU A 82 -19.05 -2.90 -18.95
N LEU A 83 -17.89 -2.30 -19.26
CA LEU A 83 -17.12 -2.65 -20.45
C LEU A 83 -16.61 -4.10 -20.39
N LEU A 84 -16.11 -4.55 -19.23
CA LEU A 84 -15.69 -5.95 -19.04
C LEU A 84 -16.85 -6.93 -19.17
N HIS A 85 -18.04 -6.58 -18.69
CA HIS A 85 -19.22 -7.43 -18.80
C HIS A 85 -19.60 -7.65 -20.27
N ILE A 86 -19.55 -6.58 -21.08
CA ILE A 86 -19.77 -6.65 -22.52
C ILE A 86 -18.69 -7.49 -23.22
N LEU A 87 -17.42 -7.38 -22.80
CA LEU A 87 -16.32 -8.19 -23.36
C LEU A 87 -16.43 -9.68 -23.01
N ALA A 88 -17.01 -10.00 -21.86
CA ALA A 88 -17.18 -11.37 -21.40
C ALA A 88 -18.41 -12.07 -22.03
N ASP A 89 -19.25 -11.33 -22.74
CA ASP A 89 -20.42 -11.87 -23.42
C ASP A 89 -19.99 -12.69 -24.66
N PRO A 90 -20.32 -14.00 -24.72
CA PRO A 90 -19.98 -14.82 -25.86
C PRO A 90 -20.77 -14.44 -27.13
N MET A 91 -21.97 -13.86 -27.00
CA MET A 91 -22.88 -13.58 -28.11
C MET A 91 -23.46 -12.14 -28.03
N PRO A 92 -22.61 -11.10 -28.14
CA PRO A 92 -23.04 -9.70 -28.00
C PRO A 92 -24.07 -9.27 -29.06
N THR A 93 -24.23 -10.04 -30.14
CA THR A 93 -25.14 -9.78 -31.25
C THR A 93 -26.60 -10.13 -30.96
N ASP A 94 -26.86 -11.01 -29.99
CA ASP A 94 -28.21 -11.42 -29.63
C ASP A 94 -28.92 -10.37 -28.75
N HIS A 95 -28.15 -9.53 -28.06
CA HIS A 95 -28.66 -8.46 -27.22
C HIS A 95 -29.15 -7.26 -28.05
N LEU A 96 -30.46 -6.97 -27.99
CA LEU A 96 -31.08 -5.85 -28.71
C LEU A 96 -30.49 -4.50 -28.29
N ASP A 97 -30.19 -4.35 -27.00
CA ASP A 97 -29.72 -3.06 -26.48
C ASP A 97 -28.25 -2.80 -26.79
N LEU A 98 -27.41 -3.85 -26.91
CA LEU A 98 -26.05 -3.71 -27.43
C LEU A 98 -26.04 -3.37 -28.93
N ARG A 99 -26.93 -4.00 -29.71
CA ARG A 99 -27.16 -3.66 -31.12
C ARG A 99 -27.48 -2.17 -31.29
N LYS A 100 -28.35 -1.63 -30.44
CA LYS A 100 -28.69 -0.20 -30.43
C LYS A 100 -27.51 0.66 -30.01
N LEU A 101 -26.84 0.33 -28.91
CA LEU A 101 -25.74 1.12 -28.34
C LEU A 101 -24.57 1.27 -29.32
N PHE A 102 -24.16 0.16 -29.95
CA PHE A 102 -23.02 0.14 -30.85
C PHE A 102 -23.38 0.37 -32.31
N GLY A 103 -24.67 0.48 -32.64
CA GLY A 103 -25.15 0.82 -33.99
C GLY A 103 -24.91 -0.28 -35.01
N PHE A 104 -25.40 -1.50 -34.75
CA PHE A 104 -25.34 -2.60 -35.71
C PHE A 104 -26.64 -3.43 -35.76
N ARG A 105 -26.83 -4.21 -36.84
CA ARG A 105 -28.00 -5.07 -37.05
C ARG A 105 -27.57 -6.47 -37.48
N LYS A 106 -28.26 -7.50 -36.97
CA LYS A 106 -28.08 -8.88 -37.44
C LYS A 106 -28.91 -9.07 -38.72
N LEU A 107 -28.25 -9.32 -39.85
CA LEU A 107 -28.92 -9.57 -41.14
C LEU A 107 -29.25 -11.05 -41.29
N SER A 108 -28.34 -11.91 -40.85
CA SER A 108 -28.48 -13.37 -40.84
C SER A 108 -27.60 -13.96 -39.73
N GLU A 109 -27.56 -15.29 -39.62
CA GLU A 109 -26.63 -15.97 -38.70
C GLU A 109 -25.15 -15.73 -39.04
N SER A 110 -24.84 -15.40 -40.30
CA SER A 110 -23.46 -15.24 -40.76
C SER A 110 -23.06 -13.78 -41.00
N HIS A 111 -23.99 -12.83 -41.00
CA HIS A 111 -23.72 -11.44 -41.39
C HIS A 111 -24.32 -10.40 -40.45
N ILE A 112 -23.52 -9.37 -40.19
CA ILE A 112 -23.87 -8.17 -39.44
C ILE A 112 -23.77 -6.94 -40.35
N LEU A 113 -24.73 -6.02 -40.25
CA LEU A 113 -24.67 -4.69 -40.85
C LEU A 113 -24.25 -3.68 -39.78
N LEU A 114 -23.11 -3.05 -39.98
CA LEU A 114 -22.58 -1.98 -39.15
C LEU A 114 -23.05 -0.63 -39.71
N LEU A 115 -23.78 0.14 -38.90
CA LEU A 115 -24.40 1.38 -39.36
C LEU A 115 -23.34 2.49 -39.46
N ALA A 116 -23.39 3.26 -40.55
CA ALA A 116 -22.50 4.38 -40.78
C ALA A 116 -22.56 5.40 -39.64
N GLY A 117 -21.38 5.85 -39.20
CA GLY A 117 -21.27 6.86 -38.13
C GLY A 117 -21.33 6.31 -36.70
N SER A 118 -21.60 5.01 -36.53
CA SER A 118 -21.43 4.32 -35.24
C SER A 118 -19.96 4.29 -34.79
N TYR A 119 -19.73 4.04 -33.50
CA TYR A 119 -18.36 3.95 -32.95
C TYR A 119 -17.54 2.86 -33.67
N LEU A 120 -18.10 1.65 -33.79
CA LEU A 120 -17.43 0.51 -34.42
C LEU A 120 -17.18 0.73 -35.92
N HIS A 121 -18.09 1.43 -36.61
CA HIS A 121 -17.90 1.77 -38.03
C HIS A 121 -16.71 2.71 -38.22
N LYS A 122 -16.61 3.75 -37.39
CA LYS A 122 -15.53 4.75 -37.46
C LYS A 122 -14.14 4.17 -37.23
N THR A 123 -14.03 3.06 -36.52
CA THR A 123 -12.75 2.42 -36.20
C THR A 123 -12.40 1.25 -37.12
N HIS A 124 -13.29 0.87 -38.04
CA HIS A 124 -13.03 -0.20 -38.99
C HIS A 124 -12.23 0.33 -40.20
N LEU A 125 -11.12 -0.33 -40.55
CA LEU A 125 -10.18 0.12 -41.60
C LEU A 125 -10.84 0.28 -42.98
N SER A 126 -11.80 -0.58 -43.32
CA SER A 126 -12.49 -0.56 -44.62
C SER A 126 -13.73 0.35 -44.67
N ALA A 127 -13.97 1.15 -43.63
CA ALA A 127 -15.19 1.96 -43.55
C ALA A 127 -15.09 3.22 -44.43
N SER A 128 -15.96 3.30 -45.43
CA SER A 128 -16.19 4.53 -46.19
C SER A 128 -17.16 5.45 -45.44
N PRO A 129 -16.88 6.78 -45.34
CA PRO A 129 -17.80 7.72 -44.72
C PRO A 129 -19.19 7.67 -45.36
N GLY A 130 -20.23 7.51 -44.53
CA GLY A 130 -21.63 7.57 -44.97
C GLY A 130 -22.21 6.30 -45.61
N GLN A 131 -21.45 5.20 -45.71
CA GLN A 131 -21.95 3.91 -46.20
C GLN A 131 -21.94 2.86 -45.08
N ASP A 132 -23.04 2.15 -44.92
CA ASP A 132 -23.11 1.01 -44.01
C ASP A 132 -22.14 -0.10 -44.47
N LEU A 133 -21.61 -0.86 -43.51
CA LEU A 133 -20.62 -1.90 -43.76
C LEU A 133 -21.18 -3.27 -43.38
N GLN A 134 -21.20 -4.21 -44.33
CA GLN A 134 -21.56 -5.60 -44.07
C GLN A 134 -20.32 -6.41 -43.73
N LEU A 135 -20.35 -7.11 -42.59
CA LEU A 135 -19.26 -7.95 -42.09
C LEU A 135 -19.75 -9.39 -41.86
N TYR A 136 -18.84 -10.35 -42.00
CA TYR A 136 -19.08 -11.70 -41.48
C TYR A 136 -19.12 -11.67 -39.95
N MET A 137 -19.92 -12.56 -39.35
CA MET A 137 -20.11 -12.64 -37.90
C MET A 137 -18.78 -12.74 -37.14
N ILE A 138 -17.87 -13.59 -37.62
CA ILE A 138 -16.55 -13.80 -36.99
C ILE A 138 -15.69 -12.53 -37.00
N ASP A 139 -15.68 -11.80 -38.11
CA ASP A 139 -14.93 -10.55 -38.26
C ASP A 139 -15.56 -9.45 -37.39
N PHE A 140 -16.89 -9.38 -37.35
CA PHE A 140 -17.61 -8.46 -36.47
C PHE A 140 -17.29 -8.72 -34.99
N VAL A 141 -17.41 -9.97 -34.51
CA VAL A 141 -17.16 -10.29 -33.09
C VAL A 141 -15.72 -9.98 -32.71
N ARG A 142 -14.77 -10.32 -33.59
CA ARG A 142 -13.35 -9.98 -33.39
C ARG A 142 -13.15 -8.46 -33.32
N HIS A 143 -13.69 -7.71 -34.29
CA HIS A 143 -13.59 -6.24 -34.31
C HIS A 143 -14.25 -5.62 -33.07
N PHE A 144 -15.45 -6.06 -32.72
CA PHE A 144 -16.18 -5.63 -31.53
C PHE A 144 -15.34 -5.81 -30.25
N GLN A 145 -14.78 -7.01 -30.05
CA GLN A 145 -13.96 -7.32 -28.88
C GLN A 145 -12.69 -6.46 -28.84
N ILE A 146 -12.02 -6.26 -29.98
CA ILE A 146 -10.83 -5.41 -30.08
C ILE A 146 -11.18 -3.98 -29.70
N GLU A 147 -12.26 -3.42 -30.24
CA GLU A 147 -12.63 -2.02 -30.04
C GLU A 147 -13.11 -1.73 -28.62
N VAL A 148 -13.94 -2.60 -28.03
CA VAL A 148 -14.35 -2.46 -26.63
C VAL A 148 -13.14 -2.64 -25.70
N SER A 149 -12.22 -3.56 -26.02
CA SER A 149 -10.97 -3.73 -25.27
C SER A 149 -10.07 -2.51 -25.36
N ASN A 150 -9.94 -1.92 -26.55
CA ASN A 150 -9.18 -0.69 -26.79
C ASN A 150 -9.77 0.47 -26.00
N ARG A 151 -11.11 0.60 -25.98
CA ARG A 151 -11.80 1.63 -25.21
C ARG A 151 -11.56 1.49 -23.71
N LEU A 152 -11.69 0.28 -23.17
CA LEU A 152 -11.41 0.00 -21.76
C LEU A 152 -9.95 0.31 -21.43
N ARG A 153 -9.02 -0.15 -22.26
CA ARG A 153 -7.58 0.08 -22.11
C ARG A 153 -7.25 1.57 -22.10
N GLU A 154 -7.71 2.31 -23.10
CA GLU A 154 -7.51 3.76 -23.23
C GLU A 154 -7.94 4.47 -21.94
N ARG A 155 -9.19 4.22 -21.50
CA ARG A 155 -9.76 4.91 -20.35
C ARG A 155 -9.08 4.56 -19.05
N VAL A 156 -8.79 3.28 -18.80
CA VAL A 156 -8.10 2.86 -17.57
C VAL A 156 -6.66 3.37 -17.57
N CYS A 157 -5.97 3.39 -18.71
CA CYS A 157 -4.62 3.95 -18.80
C CYS A 157 -4.60 5.46 -18.53
N GLU A 158 -5.51 6.23 -19.16
CA GLU A 158 -5.68 7.67 -18.93
C GLU A 158 -5.95 7.96 -17.45
N GLN A 159 -6.93 7.27 -16.88
CA GLN A 159 -7.30 7.39 -15.47
C GLN A 159 -6.14 7.04 -14.54
N ASN A 160 -5.41 5.97 -14.84
CA ASN A 160 -4.30 5.53 -14.03
C ASN A 160 -3.16 6.54 -14.06
N ILE A 161 -2.80 7.12 -15.22
CA ILE A 161 -1.79 8.18 -15.32
C ILE A 161 -2.14 9.35 -14.41
N ILE A 162 -3.41 9.78 -14.42
CA ILE A 162 -3.89 10.90 -13.62
C ILE A 162 -3.86 10.55 -12.12
N CYS A 163 -4.28 9.35 -11.72
CA CYS A 163 -4.20 8.90 -10.33
C CYS A 163 -2.76 8.76 -9.82
N ARG A 164 -1.80 8.39 -10.67
CA ARG A 164 -0.38 8.33 -10.30
C ARG A 164 0.18 9.71 -9.94
N GLN A 165 -0.33 10.76 -10.59
CA GLN A 165 0.08 12.15 -10.38
C GLN A 165 -0.77 12.88 -9.33
N CYS A 166 -1.92 12.31 -8.96
CA CYS A 166 -2.85 12.94 -8.02
C CYS A 166 -2.30 13.00 -6.59
N ASN A 167 -2.31 14.22 -6.03
CA ASN A 167 -1.82 14.50 -4.68
C ASN A 167 -2.67 13.85 -3.57
N THR A 168 -3.96 13.59 -3.81
CA THR A 168 -4.89 12.99 -2.85
C THR A 168 -4.44 11.62 -2.34
N PHE A 169 -3.69 10.87 -3.15
CA PHE A 169 -3.15 9.57 -2.75
C PHE A 169 -1.99 9.67 -1.74
N LYS A 170 -1.28 10.81 -1.71
CA LYS A 170 -0.08 11.00 -0.91
C LYS A 170 -0.12 12.32 -0.14
N PRO A 171 -0.53 12.28 1.14
CA PRO A 171 -0.36 13.40 2.05
C PRO A 171 1.13 13.78 2.18
N CYS A 172 1.40 15.07 2.23
CA CYS A 172 2.74 15.58 2.45
C CYS A 172 3.16 15.30 3.90
N VAL A 173 4.10 14.36 4.09
CA VAL A 173 4.55 13.96 5.42
C VAL A 173 5.19 15.13 6.19
N THR A 174 5.93 15.99 5.49
CA THR A 174 6.55 17.19 6.07
C THR A 174 5.49 18.15 6.59
N TYR A 175 4.44 18.43 5.81
CA TYR A 175 3.34 19.28 6.28
C TYR A 175 2.55 18.62 7.42
N ALA A 176 2.26 17.32 7.33
CA ALA A 176 1.53 16.60 8.37
C ALA A 176 2.24 16.66 9.74
N VAL A 177 3.58 16.52 9.75
CA VAL A 177 4.38 16.51 10.98
C VAL A 177 4.67 17.93 11.48
N PHE A 178 5.07 18.84 10.61
CA PHE A 178 5.59 20.16 11.01
C PHE A 178 4.59 21.31 10.81
N GLN A 179 3.41 21.04 10.24
CA GLN A 179 2.43 22.06 9.80
C GLN A 179 3.00 23.11 8.86
N TYR A 180 4.12 22.79 8.20
CA TYR A 180 4.83 23.66 7.28
C TYR A 180 5.57 22.82 6.25
N CYS A 181 5.46 23.20 4.99
CA CYS A 181 6.21 22.64 3.87
C CYS A 181 6.89 23.78 3.11
N HIS A 182 8.21 23.70 2.94
CA HIS A 182 8.98 24.75 2.23
C HIS A 182 8.55 24.87 0.76
N TRP A 183 8.02 23.80 0.18
CA TRP A 183 7.53 23.79 -1.20
C TRP A 183 6.02 24.02 -1.25
N HIS A 184 5.43 24.82 -0.36
CA HIS A 184 3.97 24.91 -0.24
C HIS A 184 3.24 25.01 -1.58
N ASP A 185 3.71 25.88 -2.48
CA ASP A 185 3.11 26.13 -3.80
C ASP A 185 3.56 25.14 -4.89
N ARG A 186 4.61 24.36 -4.64
CA ARG A 186 5.21 23.41 -5.61
C ARG A 186 5.20 21.96 -5.13
N CYS A 187 4.60 21.68 -3.98
CA CYS A 187 4.55 20.34 -3.42
C CYS A 187 3.51 19.53 -4.18
N HIS A 188 3.94 18.41 -4.75
CA HIS A 188 3.04 17.49 -5.44
C HIS A 188 2.22 16.62 -4.47
N ASP A 189 2.50 16.68 -3.17
CA ASP A 189 1.80 15.92 -2.13
C ASP A 189 0.70 16.78 -1.48
N ALA A 190 -0.38 16.16 -0.98
CA ALA A 190 -1.50 16.89 -0.41
C ALA A 190 -1.17 17.51 0.96
N HIS A 191 -1.37 18.83 1.10
CA HIS A 191 -1.26 19.54 2.37
C HIS A 191 -2.56 19.45 3.17
N ILE A 192 -2.62 18.48 4.09
CA ILE A 192 -3.81 18.18 4.89
C ILE A 192 -3.58 18.66 6.32
N PRO A 193 -4.47 19.50 6.89
CA PRO A 193 -4.34 19.97 8.28
C PRO A 193 -4.30 18.82 9.29
N LYS A 194 -3.55 18.98 10.39
CA LYS A 194 -3.37 17.92 11.40
C LYS A 194 -4.71 17.36 11.93
N VAL A 195 -5.69 18.25 12.14
CA VAL A 195 -7.02 17.91 12.68
C VAL A 195 -7.83 16.99 11.78
N SER A 196 -7.51 16.94 10.49
CA SER A 196 -8.22 16.10 9.51
C SER A 196 -7.74 14.65 9.53
N PHE A 197 -6.60 14.36 10.17
CA PHE A 197 -6.10 13.00 10.34
C PHE A 197 -6.94 12.26 11.39
N THR A 198 -8.00 11.61 10.90
CA THR A 198 -8.91 10.75 11.68
C THR A 198 -8.88 9.32 11.16
N ALA A 199 -9.37 8.36 11.95
CA ALA A 199 -9.52 6.98 11.48
C ALA A 199 -10.36 6.87 10.19
N SER A 200 -11.41 7.69 10.04
CA SER A 200 -12.20 7.76 8.80
C SER A 200 -11.37 8.22 7.60
N PHE A 201 -10.57 9.27 7.78
CA PHE A 201 -9.66 9.76 6.74
C PHE A 201 -8.64 8.70 6.33
N TYR A 202 -8.02 8.01 7.30
CA TYR A 202 -7.05 6.93 7.02
C TYR A 202 -7.70 5.80 6.24
N ASN A 203 -8.88 5.32 6.65
CA ASN A 203 -9.58 4.23 5.98
C ASN A 203 -10.07 4.64 4.57
N ALA A 204 -10.50 5.89 4.37
CA ALA A 204 -10.80 6.42 3.05
C ALA A 204 -9.55 6.47 2.16
N ARG A 205 -8.39 6.85 2.72
CA ARG A 205 -7.11 6.82 1.99
C ARG A 205 -6.71 5.42 1.58
N VAL A 206 -6.85 4.43 2.46
CA VAL A 206 -6.61 3.01 2.10
C VAL A 206 -7.58 2.57 1.01
N ARG A 207 -8.87 2.90 1.15
CA ARG A 207 -9.93 2.55 0.20
C ARG A 207 -9.64 3.03 -1.23
N ILE A 208 -9.20 4.27 -1.43
CA ILE A 208 -8.88 4.76 -2.79
C ILE A 208 -7.72 3.98 -3.44
N HIS A 209 -6.76 3.47 -2.67
CA HIS A 209 -5.70 2.62 -3.20
C HIS A 209 -6.25 1.25 -3.62
N LEU A 210 -7.13 0.66 -2.81
CA LEU A 210 -7.76 -0.63 -3.14
C LEU A 210 -8.67 -0.51 -4.38
N GLN A 211 -9.46 0.58 -4.48
CA GLN A 211 -10.25 0.87 -5.67
C GLN A 211 -9.37 1.00 -6.91
N GLN A 212 -8.25 1.73 -6.82
CA GLN A 212 -7.34 1.89 -7.94
C GLN A 212 -6.67 0.58 -8.36
N ILE A 213 -6.32 -0.29 -7.41
CA ILE A 213 -5.80 -1.64 -7.70
C ILE A 213 -6.83 -2.46 -8.48
N LEU A 214 -8.11 -2.42 -8.08
CA LEU A 214 -9.18 -3.13 -8.77
C LEU A 214 -9.45 -2.57 -10.17
N ILE A 215 -9.38 -1.25 -10.34
CA ILE A 215 -9.48 -0.59 -11.65
C ILE A 215 -8.33 -1.04 -12.55
N VAL A 216 -7.08 -1.00 -12.08
CA VAL A 216 -5.93 -1.41 -12.89
C VAL A 216 -5.97 -2.91 -13.21
N GLU A 217 -6.50 -3.76 -12.32
CA GLU A 217 -6.67 -5.18 -12.57
C GLU A 217 -7.65 -5.48 -13.72
N SER A 218 -8.55 -4.56 -14.07
CA SER A 218 -9.43 -4.74 -15.23
C SER A 218 -8.64 -4.91 -16.53
N LEU A 219 -7.44 -4.33 -16.63
CA LEU A 219 -6.55 -4.48 -17.79
C LEU A 219 -6.01 -5.90 -17.95
N HIS A 220 -5.82 -6.63 -16.85
CA HIS A 220 -5.31 -8.00 -16.91
C HIS A 220 -6.28 -8.97 -17.60
N ARG A 221 -7.57 -8.65 -17.60
CA ARG A 221 -8.63 -9.47 -18.21
C ARG A 221 -8.73 -9.30 -19.72
N ILE A 222 -7.95 -8.40 -20.31
CA ILE A 222 -7.93 -8.13 -21.75
C ILE A 222 -6.82 -8.97 -22.38
N HIS A 223 -7.15 -9.78 -23.40
CA HIS A 223 -6.27 -10.79 -24.01
C HIS A 223 -5.02 -10.22 -24.72
N SER A 224 -4.94 -8.91 -24.95
CA SER A 224 -3.93 -8.25 -25.79
C SER A 224 -2.99 -7.31 -25.01
N TYR A 225 -2.88 -7.50 -23.69
CA TYR A 225 -2.16 -6.55 -22.85
C TYR A 225 -0.68 -6.92 -22.61
N ASN A 226 0.22 -5.91 -22.71
CA ASN A 226 1.66 -6.06 -22.49
C ASN A 226 1.98 -6.48 -21.02
N PRO A 227 2.59 -7.66 -20.78
CA PRO A 227 2.92 -8.13 -19.43
C PRO A 227 3.89 -7.23 -18.65
N ASP A 228 4.87 -6.62 -19.31
CA ASP A 228 5.86 -5.74 -18.67
C ASP A 228 5.23 -4.43 -18.21
N PHE A 229 4.28 -3.90 -18.98
CA PHE A 229 3.50 -2.75 -18.53
C PHE A 229 2.73 -3.08 -17.24
N MET A 230 2.03 -4.23 -17.19
CA MET A 230 1.33 -4.64 -15.96
C MET A 230 2.28 -4.84 -14.79
N LYS A 231 3.46 -5.41 -15.02
CA LYS A 231 4.49 -5.55 -14.00
C LYS A 231 4.86 -4.18 -13.42
N MET A 232 5.02 -3.15 -14.25
CA MET A 232 5.29 -1.78 -13.79
C MET A 232 4.11 -1.22 -12.97
N GLN A 233 2.87 -1.35 -13.45
CA GLN A 233 1.69 -0.82 -12.74
C GLN A 233 1.48 -1.48 -11.38
N ARG A 234 1.58 -2.82 -11.33
CA ARG A 234 1.47 -3.59 -10.08
C ARG A 234 2.54 -3.15 -9.08
N SER A 235 3.78 -2.96 -9.53
CA SER A 235 4.88 -2.49 -8.68
C SER A 235 4.59 -1.12 -8.09
N PHE A 236 4.12 -0.19 -8.92
CA PHE A 236 3.80 1.17 -8.50
C PHE A 236 2.70 1.18 -7.43
N TRP A 237 1.58 0.49 -7.68
CA TRP A 237 0.44 0.51 -6.75
C TRP A 237 0.68 -0.29 -5.48
N LEU A 238 1.45 -1.38 -5.52
CA LEU A 238 1.90 -2.07 -4.31
C LEU A 238 2.81 -1.19 -3.46
N LYS A 239 3.70 -0.40 -4.08
CA LYS A 239 4.51 0.62 -3.38
C LYS A 239 3.63 1.66 -2.71
N ARG A 240 2.69 2.26 -3.45
CA ARG A 240 1.78 3.29 -2.92
C ARG A 240 0.90 2.77 -1.79
N LEU A 241 0.38 1.54 -1.94
CA LEU A 241 -0.41 0.90 -0.89
C LEU A 241 0.43 0.67 0.37
N TYR A 242 1.68 0.18 0.22
CA TYR A 242 2.58 0.05 1.36
C TYR A 242 2.76 1.38 2.10
N ASP A 243 3.09 2.45 1.37
CA ASP A 243 3.31 3.79 1.95
C ASP A 243 2.03 4.38 2.58
N ALA A 244 0.86 3.92 2.17
CA ALA A 244 -0.42 4.27 2.78
C ALA A 244 -0.70 3.48 4.07
N LEU A 245 -0.32 2.20 4.11
CA LEU A 245 -0.52 1.31 5.27
C LEU A 245 0.49 1.58 6.39
N LEU A 246 1.74 1.87 6.01
CA LEU A 246 2.88 2.05 6.91
C LEU A 246 3.57 3.39 6.59
N PRO A 247 2.89 4.53 6.83
CA PRO A 247 3.48 5.83 6.53
C PRO A 247 4.69 6.12 7.44
N PRO A 248 5.65 6.97 7.00
CA PRO A 248 6.83 7.30 7.81
C PRO A 248 6.54 8.00 9.14
N SER A 249 5.33 8.50 9.36
CA SER A 249 4.96 9.16 10.62
C SER A 249 3.66 8.58 11.15
N HIS A 250 3.64 8.27 12.44
CA HIS A 250 2.46 7.78 13.15
C HIS A 250 1.28 8.78 13.09
N VAL A 251 1.54 10.09 12.87
CA VAL A 251 0.50 11.12 12.67
C VAL A 251 -0.37 10.84 11.44
N LEU A 252 0.15 10.13 10.44
CA LEU A 252 -0.57 9.76 9.23
C LEU A 252 -1.40 8.47 9.38
N GLY A 253 -1.34 7.80 10.53
CA GLY A 253 -2.00 6.52 10.74
C GLY A 253 -1.07 5.31 10.63
N GLY A 254 -1.69 4.13 10.65
CA GLY A 254 -1.01 2.84 10.52
C GLY A 254 -2.02 1.69 10.61
N LEU A 255 -1.54 0.45 10.47
CA LEU A 255 -2.39 -0.75 10.49
C LEU A 255 -3.27 -0.87 11.76
N ALA A 256 -2.86 -0.28 12.87
CA ALA A 256 -3.60 -0.30 14.13
C ALA A 256 -4.91 0.51 14.15
N ILE A 257 -5.11 1.41 13.18
CA ILE A 257 -6.39 2.13 12.97
C ILE A 257 -7.14 1.62 11.74
N ALA A 258 -6.60 0.63 11.03
CA ALA A 258 -7.24 0.08 9.86
C ALA A 258 -8.51 -0.67 10.28
N GLN A 259 -9.62 -0.33 9.66
CA GLN A 259 -10.92 -0.97 9.82
C GLN A 259 -11.29 -1.63 8.49
N PHE A 260 -10.48 -2.61 8.08
CA PHE A 260 -10.61 -3.25 6.77
C PHE A 260 -12.00 -3.84 6.52
N GLN A 261 -12.65 -4.37 7.57
CA GLN A 261 -14.01 -4.90 7.49
C GLN A 261 -15.08 -3.86 7.08
N HIS A 262 -14.80 -2.56 7.24
CA HIS A 262 -15.72 -1.48 6.83
C HIS A 262 -15.43 -0.97 5.41
N ILE A 263 -14.36 -1.44 4.76
CA ILE A 263 -14.03 -1.07 3.39
C ILE A 263 -14.69 -2.07 2.44
N VAL A 264 -15.70 -1.61 1.69
CA VAL A 264 -16.53 -2.45 0.80
C VAL A 264 -15.69 -3.22 -0.22
N GLU A 265 -14.63 -2.61 -0.76
CA GLU A 265 -13.78 -3.20 -1.78
C GLU A 265 -12.75 -4.21 -1.21
N TYR A 266 -12.59 -4.28 0.11
CA TYR A 266 -11.52 -5.04 0.75
C TYR A 266 -11.52 -6.53 0.41
N PRO A 267 -12.65 -7.28 0.43
CA PRO A 267 -12.63 -8.71 0.13
C PRO A 267 -12.19 -9.02 -1.31
N GLU A 268 -12.63 -8.20 -2.28
CA GLU A 268 -12.25 -8.33 -3.68
C GLU A 268 -10.77 -7.93 -3.89
N ALA A 269 -10.38 -6.76 -3.38
CA ALA A 269 -9.02 -6.25 -3.51
C ALA A 269 -7.99 -7.17 -2.84
N THR A 270 -8.33 -7.81 -1.72
CA THR A 270 -7.44 -8.74 -1.03
C THR A 270 -7.08 -9.94 -1.92
N ARG A 271 -8.04 -10.51 -2.66
CA ARG A 271 -7.76 -11.62 -3.60
C ARG A 271 -6.82 -11.18 -4.72
N THR A 272 -7.06 -10.01 -5.31
CA THR A 272 -6.18 -9.42 -6.32
C THR A 272 -4.78 -9.15 -5.76
N LEU A 273 -4.69 -8.59 -4.55
CA LEU A 273 -3.42 -8.31 -3.88
C LEU A 273 -2.63 -9.58 -3.60
N GLN A 274 -3.27 -10.64 -3.08
CA GLN A 274 -2.63 -11.93 -2.88
C GLN A 274 -2.03 -12.46 -4.18
N GLN A 275 -2.78 -12.43 -5.29
CA GLN A 275 -2.28 -12.85 -6.59
C GLN A 275 -1.09 -11.99 -7.05
N TRP A 276 -1.20 -10.65 -6.95
CA TRP A 276 -0.13 -9.73 -7.35
C TRP A 276 1.14 -9.94 -6.53
N ILE A 277 1.02 -10.09 -5.21
CA ILE A 277 2.12 -10.31 -4.28
C ILE A 277 2.80 -11.65 -4.58
N ARG A 278 2.03 -12.75 -4.67
CA ARG A 278 2.56 -14.08 -4.98
C ARG A 278 3.29 -14.11 -6.32
N HIS A 279 2.68 -13.57 -7.38
CA HIS A 279 3.29 -13.49 -8.69
C HIS A 279 4.58 -12.67 -8.67
N ARG A 280 4.58 -11.51 -7.99
CA ARG A 280 5.76 -10.64 -7.89
C ARG A 280 6.90 -11.30 -7.12
N ILE A 281 6.62 -12.01 -6.03
CA ILE A 281 7.64 -12.75 -5.26
C ILE A 281 8.21 -13.87 -6.11
N TYR A 282 7.34 -14.69 -6.75
CA TYR A 282 7.75 -15.83 -7.56
C TYR A 282 8.74 -15.41 -8.67
N PHE A 283 8.41 -14.37 -9.43
CA PHE A 283 9.25 -13.87 -10.53
C PHE A 283 10.33 -12.88 -10.10
N ARG A 284 10.56 -12.65 -8.81
CA ARG A 284 11.57 -11.69 -8.37
C ARG A 284 12.98 -12.25 -8.59
N LEU A 285 13.83 -11.44 -9.22
CA LEU A 285 15.27 -11.65 -9.36
C LEU A 285 16.02 -10.62 -8.52
N TYR A 286 17.34 -10.81 -8.36
CA TYR A 286 18.21 -9.84 -7.70
C TYR A 286 18.28 -8.49 -8.46
N GLU A 287 18.07 -8.49 -9.77
CA GLU A 287 18.09 -7.26 -10.56
C GLU A 287 16.74 -6.52 -10.59
N PRO A 288 16.72 -5.17 -10.55
CA PRO A 288 17.89 -4.31 -10.31
C PRO A 288 18.29 -4.31 -8.83
N ILE A 289 19.59 -4.48 -8.55
CA ILE A 289 20.16 -4.57 -7.19
C ILE A 289 19.73 -3.41 -6.30
N THR A 290 19.63 -2.21 -6.87
CA THR A 290 19.27 -0.96 -6.17
C THR A 290 17.88 -0.97 -5.54
N THR A 291 16.96 -1.82 -6.02
CA THR A 291 15.58 -1.89 -5.50
C THR A 291 15.24 -3.23 -4.88
N PHE A 292 16.10 -4.24 -5.04
CA PHE A 292 15.80 -5.62 -4.66
C PHE A 292 15.42 -5.77 -3.20
N LEU A 293 16.27 -5.29 -2.29
CA LEU A 293 16.03 -5.47 -0.86
C LEU A 293 14.77 -4.72 -0.41
N SER A 294 14.56 -3.52 -0.97
CA SER A 294 13.35 -2.72 -0.75
C SER A 294 12.08 -3.43 -1.23
N ASP A 295 12.11 -3.96 -2.45
CA ASP A 295 10.97 -4.67 -3.04
C ASP A 295 10.66 -5.95 -2.27
N LEU A 296 11.68 -6.72 -1.90
CA LEU A 296 11.51 -7.95 -1.11
C LEU A 296 10.91 -7.65 0.27
N THR A 297 11.47 -6.68 0.99
CA THR A 297 10.97 -6.28 2.32
C THR A 297 9.53 -5.81 2.26
N ARG A 298 9.21 -5.00 1.26
CA ARG A 298 7.86 -4.49 1.02
C ARG A 298 6.87 -5.61 0.71
N LEU A 299 7.22 -6.50 -0.22
CA LEU A 299 6.38 -7.63 -0.62
C LEU A 299 6.18 -8.60 0.54
N GLY A 300 7.24 -8.88 1.33
CA GLY A 300 7.15 -9.70 2.53
C GLY A 300 6.21 -9.10 3.57
N THR A 301 6.32 -7.80 3.82
CA THR A 301 5.43 -7.12 4.76
C THR A 301 3.97 -7.13 4.27
N LEU A 302 3.73 -6.85 2.98
CA LEU A 302 2.38 -6.93 2.40
C LEU A 302 1.83 -8.36 2.42
N ALA A 303 2.66 -9.38 2.19
CA ALA A 303 2.27 -10.78 2.32
C ALA A 303 1.84 -11.10 3.75
N MET A 304 2.51 -10.58 4.78
CA MET A 304 2.11 -10.76 6.17
C MET A 304 0.83 -10.01 6.55
N VAL A 305 0.44 -8.99 5.80
CA VAL A 305 -0.82 -8.25 6.01
C VAL A 305 -1.99 -8.92 5.29
N PHE A 306 -1.82 -9.29 4.02
CA PHE A 306 -2.93 -9.71 3.15
C PHE A 306 -2.98 -11.23 2.87
N ASP A 307 -1.88 -11.95 3.10
CA ASP A 307 -1.74 -13.35 2.69
C ASP A 307 -1.07 -14.22 3.77
N ARG A 308 -1.16 -13.81 5.04
CA ARG A 308 -0.41 -14.41 6.15
C ARG A 308 -0.51 -15.93 6.20
N PRO A 309 -1.70 -16.57 6.14
CA PRO A 309 -1.79 -18.03 6.24
C PRO A 309 -1.01 -18.75 5.14
N TYR A 310 -1.10 -18.25 3.91
CA TYR A 310 -0.38 -18.82 2.77
C TYR A 310 1.12 -18.49 2.84
N ALA A 311 1.47 -17.25 3.16
CA ALA A 311 2.84 -16.79 3.26
C ALA A 311 3.66 -17.63 4.24
N LEU A 312 3.06 -17.96 5.40
CA LEU A 312 3.67 -18.80 6.42
C LEU A 312 3.69 -20.28 6.03
N SER A 313 2.54 -20.85 5.65
CA SER A 313 2.44 -22.29 5.35
C SER A 313 3.26 -22.72 4.14
N GLN A 314 3.38 -21.86 3.14
CA GLN A 314 4.09 -22.16 1.88
C GLN A 314 5.50 -21.54 1.82
N SER A 315 5.94 -20.86 2.88
CA SER A 315 7.20 -20.10 2.90
C SER A 315 7.37 -19.25 1.64
N LEU A 316 6.37 -18.41 1.37
CA LEU A 316 6.21 -17.74 0.07
C LEU A 316 7.48 -16.98 -0.35
N LEU A 317 8.15 -16.31 0.59
CA LEU A 317 9.36 -15.55 0.32
C LEU A 317 10.58 -16.42 0.03
N ARG A 318 10.49 -17.74 0.13
CA ARG A 318 11.57 -18.65 -0.26
C ARG A 318 11.39 -19.22 -1.65
N ARG A 319 10.24 -18.95 -2.27
CA ARG A 319 9.86 -19.49 -3.59
C ARG A 319 10.17 -18.57 -4.76
N GLY A 320 10.73 -17.38 -4.49
CA GLY A 320 11.13 -16.46 -5.55
C GLY A 320 12.33 -16.97 -6.35
N ASN A 321 12.42 -16.59 -7.62
CA ASN A 321 13.52 -16.98 -8.51
C ASN A 321 14.91 -16.62 -7.96
N TYR A 322 15.04 -15.52 -7.20
CA TYR A 322 16.28 -15.16 -6.50
C TYR A 322 16.80 -16.26 -5.55
N ALA A 323 15.94 -17.14 -5.02
CA ALA A 323 16.37 -18.23 -4.15
C ALA A 323 17.05 -19.37 -4.92
N ARG A 324 16.86 -19.43 -6.25
CA ARG A 324 17.50 -20.40 -7.16
C ARG A 324 18.70 -19.81 -7.90
N SER A 325 18.89 -18.50 -7.82
CA SER A 325 19.98 -17.78 -8.47
C SER A 325 21.16 -17.62 -7.52
N THR A 326 22.38 -17.57 -8.07
CA THR A 326 23.58 -17.20 -7.30
C THR A 326 23.41 -15.79 -6.74
N PRO A 327 23.52 -15.58 -5.42
CA PRO A 327 23.39 -14.26 -4.82
C PRO A 327 24.55 -13.35 -5.26
N PRO A 328 24.27 -12.08 -5.63
CA PRO A 328 25.32 -11.09 -5.81
C PRO A 328 26.21 -10.98 -4.55
N PRO A 329 27.54 -10.77 -4.70
CA PRO A 329 28.47 -10.66 -3.56
C PRO A 329 28.08 -9.60 -2.53
N LEU A 330 27.33 -8.57 -2.96
CA LEU A 330 26.76 -7.54 -2.10
C LEU A 330 25.87 -8.12 -0.99
N PHE A 331 25.19 -9.24 -1.23
CA PHE A 331 24.27 -9.87 -0.30
C PHE A 331 24.89 -11.04 0.50
N VAL A 332 26.19 -11.30 0.31
CA VAL A 332 26.91 -12.44 0.91
C VAL A 332 27.96 -11.92 1.90
N ARG A 333 28.01 -12.53 3.09
CA ARG A 333 29.04 -12.26 4.11
C ARG A 333 30.31 -13.06 3.88
N PRO A 334 31.44 -12.68 4.48
CA PRO A 334 32.70 -13.42 4.38
C PRO A 334 32.59 -14.89 4.81
N ASN A 335 31.70 -15.21 5.76
CA ASN A 335 31.44 -16.59 6.22
C ASN A 335 30.47 -17.38 5.32
N GLY A 336 30.06 -16.82 4.17
CA GLY A 336 29.11 -17.45 3.24
C GLY A 336 27.62 -17.27 3.59
N SER A 337 27.28 -16.69 4.76
CA SER A 337 25.88 -16.40 5.10
C SER A 337 25.28 -15.34 4.17
N GLN A 338 23.98 -15.49 3.87
CA GLN A 338 23.27 -14.61 2.95
C GLN A 338 22.23 -13.78 3.70
N ILE A 339 22.35 -12.45 3.61
CA ILE A 339 21.48 -11.53 4.35
C ILE A 339 20.02 -11.63 3.92
N VAL A 340 19.78 -12.07 2.68
CA VAL A 340 18.44 -12.20 2.11
C VAL A 340 17.68 -13.33 2.79
N HIS A 341 18.33 -14.46 3.04
CA HIS A 341 17.72 -15.59 3.76
C HIS A 341 17.43 -15.27 5.23
N GLU A 342 18.28 -14.47 5.86
CA GLU A 342 18.12 -13.99 7.22
C GLU A 342 16.97 -13.00 7.34
N LEU A 343 16.90 -12.03 6.44
CA LEU A 343 15.78 -11.10 6.33
C LEU A 343 14.46 -11.85 6.11
N ILE A 344 14.43 -12.83 5.21
CA ILE A 344 13.24 -13.66 4.98
C ILE A 344 12.86 -14.42 6.25
N GLY A 345 13.85 -15.00 6.95
CA GLY A 345 13.63 -15.69 8.23
C GLY A 345 13.00 -14.78 9.28
N PHE A 346 13.45 -13.52 9.35
CA PHE A 346 12.89 -12.51 10.24
C PHE A 346 11.48 -12.07 9.84
N LEU A 347 11.22 -11.85 8.54
CA LEU A 347 9.91 -11.41 8.03
C LEU A 347 8.84 -12.49 8.15
N GLU A 348 9.20 -13.76 7.94
CA GLU A 348 8.24 -14.87 7.99
C GLU A 348 7.89 -15.27 9.43
N ASP A 349 8.72 -15.01 10.45
CA ASP A 349 8.45 -15.34 11.87
C ASP A 349 7.63 -16.64 12.06
N ARG A 350 8.13 -17.74 11.47
CA ARG A 350 7.39 -18.99 11.19
C ARG A 350 7.02 -19.79 12.46
N PHE A 351 6.19 -20.80 12.27
CA PHE A 351 5.99 -21.90 13.22
C PHE A 351 6.49 -23.22 12.60
N PRO A 352 7.46 -23.95 13.21
CA PRO A 352 8.10 -23.61 14.47
C PRO A 352 9.01 -22.36 14.34
N PRO A 353 9.09 -21.55 15.40
CA PRO A 353 9.90 -20.33 15.47
C PRO A 353 11.38 -20.64 15.30
N HIS A 354 12.07 -19.82 14.50
CA HIS A 354 13.51 -19.94 14.33
C HIS A 354 14.21 -19.19 15.48
N PRO A 355 14.92 -19.86 16.40
CA PRO A 355 15.44 -19.22 17.61
C PRO A 355 16.34 -18.02 17.31
N HIS A 356 17.19 -18.12 16.29
CA HIS A 356 18.15 -17.06 15.95
C HIS A 356 17.60 -15.98 15.00
N CYS A 357 16.27 -15.84 14.83
CA CYS A 357 15.73 -14.85 13.88
C CYS A 357 16.06 -13.39 14.25
N LEU A 358 16.17 -13.07 15.56
CA LEU A 358 16.53 -11.73 16.02
C LEU A 358 18.01 -11.44 15.80
N ASP A 359 18.89 -12.38 16.17
CA ASP A 359 20.33 -12.27 15.92
C ASP A 359 20.61 -12.11 14.40
N ALA A 360 19.92 -12.89 13.56
CA ALA A 360 19.99 -12.78 12.10
C ALA A 360 19.52 -11.40 11.58
N ALA A 361 18.47 -10.83 12.17
CA ALA A 361 18.00 -9.49 11.83
C ALA A 361 19.02 -8.40 12.23
N ILE A 362 19.65 -8.52 13.41
CA ILE A 362 20.72 -7.62 13.87
C ILE A 362 21.91 -7.69 12.90
N LEU A 363 22.36 -8.90 12.55
CA LEU A 363 23.42 -9.11 11.58
C LEU A 363 23.06 -8.57 10.20
N THR A 364 21.80 -8.67 9.79
CA THR A 364 21.31 -8.11 8.51
C THR A 364 21.43 -6.60 8.51
N LEU A 365 20.98 -5.93 9.57
CA LEU A 365 21.15 -4.47 9.73
C LEU A 365 22.62 -4.07 9.70
N TRP A 366 23.47 -4.79 10.46
CA TRP A 366 24.90 -4.55 10.48
C TRP A 366 25.53 -4.62 9.08
N HIS A 367 25.16 -5.65 8.31
CA HIS A 367 25.65 -5.81 6.95
C HIS A 367 25.15 -4.73 5.99
N ILE A 368 23.88 -4.31 6.09
CA ILE A 368 23.33 -3.22 5.28
C ILE A 368 24.18 -1.95 5.46
N MET A 369 24.49 -1.63 6.73
CA MET A 369 25.29 -0.45 7.06
C MET A 369 26.76 -0.58 6.66
N ALA A 370 27.36 -1.77 6.82
CA ALA A 370 28.77 -2.00 6.55
C ALA A 370 29.10 -2.16 5.05
N LYS A 371 28.18 -2.72 4.24
CA LYS A 371 28.36 -2.97 2.79
C LYS A 371 27.45 -2.09 1.92
N PRO A 372 27.25 -0.81 2.27
CA PRO A 372 26.19 0.09 1.80
C PRO A 372 25.13 -0.53 0.87
N VAL A 373 24.30 -1.43 1.42
CA VAL A 373 23.31 -2.17 0.61
C VAL A 373 22.09 -1.28 0.35
N PRO A 374 21.70 -1.02 -0.92
CA PRO A 374 20.59 -0.10 -1.20
C PRO A 374 19.25 -0.53 -0.58
N ILE A 375 18.65 0.36 0.22
CA ILE A 375 17.35 0.13 0.85
C ILE A 375 16.60 1.44 1.09
N GLU A 376 15.27 1.43 0.91
CA GLU A 376 14.41 2.56 1.28
C GLU A 376 14.43 2.76 2.81
N ILE A 377 14.78 3.97 3.25
CA ILE A 377 14.96 4.30 4.67
C ILE A 377 13.67 4.09 5.48
N GLY A 378 12.51 4.27 4.86
CA GLY A 378 11.22 3.95 5.47
C GLY A 378 11.12 2.48 5.86
N LEU A 379 11.50 1.58 4.95
CA LEU A 379 11.50 0.13 5.18
C LEU A 379 12.53 -0.28 6.23
N LEU A 380 13.72 0.33 6.20
CA LEU A 380 14.75 0.07 7.20
C LEU A 380 14.28 0.48 8.61
N CYS A 381 13.60 1.63 8.72
CA CYS A 381 12.96 2.03 9.97
C CYS A 381 11.86 1.05 10.40
N ASP A 382 11.01 0.59 9.47
CA ASP A 382 9.94 -0.37 9.79
C ASP A 382 10.51 -1.72 10.29
N LEU A 383 11.61 -2.18 9.69
CA LEU A 383 12.37 -3.36 10.14
C LEU A 383 12.94 -3.15 11.53
N LEU A 384 13.58 -2.00 11.78
CA LEU A 384 14.14 -1.66 13.09
C LEU A 384 13.06 -1.59 14.17
N GLU A 385 11.94 -0.91 13.91
CA GLU A 385 10.80 -0.84 14.83
C GLU A 385 10.25 -2.24 15.14
N THR A 386 10.16 -3.11 14.13
CA THR A 386 9.73 -4.51 14.30
C THR A 386 10.74 -5.30 15.12
N LEU A 387 12.04 -5.12 14.89
CA LEU A 387 13.11 -5.78 15.64
C LEU A 387 13.12 -5.35 17.10
N CYS A 388 13.04 -4.05 17.37
CA CYS A 388 12.95 -3.51 18.73
C CYS A 388 11.72 -4.05 19.46
N ARG A 389 10.56 -4.10 18.81
CA ARG A 389 9.35 -4.73 19.37
C ARG A 389 9.61 -6.18 19.75
N SER A 390 10.12 -6.99 18.82
CA SER A 390 10.33 -8.43 19.06
C SER A 390 11.37 -8.69 20.14
N LEU A 391 12.46 -7.90 20.22
CA LEU A 391 13.43 -7.98 21.31
C LEU A 391 12.81 -7.66 22.66
N VAL A 392 12.00 -6.60 22.75
CA VAL A 392 11.28 -6.26 23.99
C VAL A 392 10.36 -7.40 24.42
N LEU A 393 9.60 -7.98 23.51
CA LEU A 393 8.69 -9.08 23.82
C LEU A 393 9.45 -10.35 24.24
N ALA A 394 10.45 -10.79 23.45
CA ALA A 394 11.25 -11.97 23.75
C ALA A 394 11.91 -11.87 25.14
N ILE A 395 12.55 -10.74 25.46
CA ILE A 395 13.18 -10.53 26.78
C ILE A 395 12.14 -10.45 27.90
N SER A 396 10.96 -9.88 27.64
CA SER A 396 9.90 -9.83 28.64
C SER A 396 9.35 -11.22 28.96
N PHE A 397 9.23 -12.08 27.95
CA PHE A 397 8.76 -13.46 28.11
C PHE A 397 9.82 -14.43 28.64
N ASP A 398 11.10 -14.12 28.43
CA ASP A 398 12.21 -14.84 29.07
C ASP A 398 12.21 -14.62 30.59
N ARG A 399 11.85 -13.41 31.03
CA ARG A 399 11.78 -13.05 32.45
C ARG A 399 10.53 -13.54 33.16
N ASP A 400 9.42 -13.66 32.45
CA ASP A 400 8.11 -13.93 33.05
C ASP A 400 7.17 -14.65 32.07
N ILE A 401 6.25 -15.44 32.62
CA ILE A 401 5.18 -16.07 31.85
C ILE A 401 4.30 -15.00 31.21
N ASN A 402 4.02 -13.92 31.94
CA ASN A 402 3.15 -12.81 31.52
C ASN A 402 3.94 -11.52 31.35
N ILE A 403 3.72 -10.80 30.24
CA ILE A 403 4.28 -9.46 30.04
C ILE A 403 3.74 -8.47 31.08
N HIS A 404 4.61 -7.65 31.66
CA HIS A 404 4.19 -6.67 32.66
C HIS A 404 5.13 -5.47 32.65
N ASN A 405 4.55 -4.27 32.78
CA ASN A 405 5.25 -2.99 32.65
C ASN A 405 5.94 -2.81 31.29
N VAL A 406 5.35 -3.37 30.23
CA VAL A 406 5.85 -3.16 28.86
C VAL A 406 5.18 -1.92 28.28
N THR A 407 5.97 -0.89 28.00
CA THR A 407 5.51 0.38 27.42
C THR A 407 5.93 0.48 25.97
N LEU A 408 4.97 0.42 25.04
CA LEU A 408 5.17 0.47 23.60
C LEU A 408 4.07 1.31 22.93
N PRO A 409 4.32 1.82 21.70
CA PRO A 409 3.26 2.42 20.90
C PRO A 409 2.12 1.42 20.70
N ARG A 410 0.87 1.89 20.79
CA ARG A 410 -0.33 1.09 20.53
C ARG A 410 -0.22 0.36 19.19
N SER A 411 0.31 1.06 18.17
CA SER A 411 0.53 0.49 16.84
C SER A 411 1.43 -0.74 16.80
N TRP A 412 2.40 -0.85 17.72
CA TRP A 412 3.26 -2.02 17.84
C TRP A 412 2.54 -3.17 18.54
N LEU A 413 1.70 -2.86 19.51
CA LEU A 413 1.00 -3.85 20.33
C LEU A 413 -0.22 -4.47 19.63
N MET A 414 -0.82 -3.77 18.66
CA MET A 414 -1.93 -4.28 17.85
C MET A 414 -1.55 -5.44 16.92
N ARG A 415 -0.26 -5.65 16.67
CA ARG A 415 0.21 -6.81 15.91
C ARG A 415 0.06 -8.07 16.78
N PRO A 416 -0.36 -9.22 16.21
CA PRO A 416 -0.46 -10.46 16.97
C PRO A 416 0.82 -10.80 17.72
N ILE A 417 0.67 -11.37 18.93
CA ILE A 417 1.76 -11.85 19.78
C ILE A 417 1.52 -13.36 19.98
N CYS A 418 2.50 -14.18 19.60
CA CYS A 418 2.50 -15.61 19.88
C CYS A 418 3.50 -15.86 21.00
N VAL A 419 3.00 -16.21 22.19
CA VAL A 419 3.82 -16.33 23.41
C VAL A 419 4.91 -17.38 23.24
N GLU A 420 4.55 -18.54 22.69
CA GLU A 420 5.46 -19.65 22.44
C GLU A 420 6.58 -19.22 21.49
N ALA A 421 6.24 -18.45 20.44
CA ALA A 421 7.21 -17.96 19.49
C ALA A 421 8.17 -16.93 20.06
N GLU A 422 7.68 -15.99 20.87
CA GLU A 422 8.56 -15.01 21.49
C GLU A 422 9.53 -15.65 22.51
N ARG A 423 9.08 -16.67 23.26
CA ARG A 423 9.93 -17.38 24.23
C ARG A 423 11.09 -18.16 23.61
N MET A 424 10.93 -18.62 22.37
CA MET A 424 11.97 -19.39 21.69
C MET A 424 13.05 -18.52 21.04
N LYS A 425 12.89 -17.19 21.01
CA LYS A 425 13.81 -16.29 20.31
C LYS A 425 15.05 -16.01 21.16
N HIS A 426 16.21 -16.21 20.56
CA HIS A 426 17.50 -15.81 21.10
C HIS A 426 17.77 -14.33 20.79
N PHE A 427 18.43 -13.66 21.73
CA PHE A 427 18.79 -12.25 21.67
C PHE A 427 20.24 -12.02 22.11
N SER A 428 21.13 -12.94 21.76
CA SER A 428 22.54 -12.94 22.17
C SER A 428 23.30 -11.72 21.65
N MET A 429 22.88 -11.19 20.50
CA MET A 429 23.51 -10.05 19.83
C MET A 429 22.88 -8.70 20.17
N LEU A 430 22.06 -8.61 21.22
CA LEU A 430 21.34 -7.39 21.60
C LEU A 430 22.25 -6.14 21.66
N HIS A 431 23.45 -6.27 22.22
CA HIS A 431 24.38 -5.15 22.35
C HIS A 431 25.00 -4.73 21.01
N ASP A 432 25.13 -5.67 20.06
CA ASP A 432 25.70 -5.42 18.73
C ASP A 432 24.75 -4.62 17.82
N LEU A 433 23.47 -4.54 18.19
CA LEU A 433 22.48 -3.72 17.48
C LEU A 433 22.76 -2.21 17.61
N ILE A 434 23.39 -1.77 18.69
CA ILE A 434 23.48 -0.33 19.02
C ILE A 434 24.45 0.40 18.08
N THR A 435 25.59 -0.20 17.76
CA THR A 435 26.61 0.38 16.87
C THR A 435 26.09 0.71 15.46
N PRO A 436 25.49 -0.23 14.69
CA PRO A 436 24.99 0.09 13.35
C PRO A 436 23.85 1.12 13.37
N ILE A 437 23.18 1.30 14.51
CA ILE A 437 22.16 2.34 14.66
C ILE A 437 22.80 3.72 14.88
N GLY A 438 23.89 3.81 15.65
CA GLY A 438 24.71 5.02 15.74
C GLY A 438 25.19 5.45 14.34
N ASP A 439 25.72 4.50 13.56
CA ASP A 439 26.14 4.73 12.18
C ASP A 439 24.96 5.21 11.31
N LEU A 440 23.81 4.54 11.39
CA LEU A 440 22.61 4.93 10.65
C LEU A 440 22.17 6.37 11.00
N LEU A 441 22.14 6.73 12.28
CA LEU A 441 21.81 8.08 12.73
C LEU A 441 22.79 9.12 12.16
N ALA A 442 24.08 8.84 12.25
CA ALA A 442 25.13 9.72 11.71
C ALA A 442 25.00 9.89 10.20
N GLN A 443 24.75 8.81 9.45
CA GLN A 443 24.59 8.85 7.99
C GLN A 443 23.31 9.60 7.58
N ILE A 444 22.18 9.42 8.26
CA ILE A 444 20.95 10.18 7.98
C ILE A 444 21.16 11.67 8.26
N TYR A 445 21.83 12.01 9.36
CA TYR A 445 22.04 13.39 9.79
C TYR A 445 23.03 14.12 8.87
N THR A 446 24.22 13.56 8.66
CA THR A 446 25.30 14.18 7.87
C THR A 446 25.11 14.01 6.36
N GLY A 447 24.49 12.91 5.93
CA GLY A 447 24.49 12.49 4.54
C GLY A 447 25.78 11.83 4.07
N HIS A 448 26.82 11.71 4.90
CA HIS A 448 28.03 11.01 4.50
C HIS A 448 27.76 9.50 4.47
N PHE A 449 28.23 8.82 3.41
CA PHE A 449 28.03 7.37 3.20
C PHE A 449 26.56 6.91 3.13
N ALA A 450 25.64 7.84 2.86
CA ALA A 450 24.20 7.60 2.86
C ALA A 450 23.61 7.36 1.46
N GLU A 451 24.44 7.11 0.43
CA GLU A 451 24.00 6.90 -0.95
C GLU A 451 23.12 5.65 -1.11
N HIS A 452 23.32 4.65 -0.26
CA HIS A 452 22.52 3.43 -0.23
C HIS A 452 21.17 3.60 0.49
N LEU A 453 21.00 4.65 1.28
CA LEU A 453 19.73 4.97 1.93
C LEU A 453 18.85 5.70 0.93
N LEU A 454 17.74 5.08 0.54
CA LEU A 454 16.84 5.60 -0.48
C LEU A 454 15.59 6.22 0.15
N TYR A 455 15.05 7.26 -0.47
CA TYR A 455 13.73 7.81 -0.20
C TYR A 455 13.01 8.01 -1.54
N GLU A 456 11.93 7.28 -1.76
CA GLU A 456 11.17 7.28 -3.02
C GLU A 456 12.05 6.90 -4.24
N ASN A 457 12.89 5.87 -4.07
CA ASN A 457 13.90 5.41 -5.03
C ASN A 457 15.00 6.44 -5.38
N ARG A 458 15.16 7.51 -4.59
CA ARG A 458 16.23 8.50 -4.74
C ARG A 458 17.17 8.42 -3.55
N THR A 459 18.45 8.71 -3.73
CA THR A 459 19.39 8.75 -2.62
C THR A 459 18.97 9.81 -1.59
N LEU A 460 19.12 9.51 -0.31
CA LEU A 460 18.76 10.41 0.80
C LEU A 460 19.64 11.67 0.83
N THR A 461 20.76 11.66 0.12
CA THR A 461 21.68 12.78 -0.10
C THR A 461 21.30 13.66 -1.29
N SER A 462 20.31 13.27 -2.09
CA SER A 462 19.85 14.07 -3.22
C SER A 462 19.29 15.41 -2.75
N ASN A 463 19.68 16.50 -3.43
CA ASN A 463 19.12 17.84 -3.23
C ASN A 463 17.59 17.90 -3.46
N THR A 464 17.02 16.88 -4.09
CA THR A 464 15.56 16.76 -4.29
C THR A 464 14.81 16.17 -3.09
N VAL A 465 15.51 15.64 -2.09
CA VAL A 465 14.92 15.12 -0.85
C VAL A 465 15.02 16.19 0.24
N PRO A 466 13.91 16.68 0.81
CA PRO A 466 13.96 17.65 1.90
C PRO A 466 14.75 17.15 3.10
N ASN A 467 15.59 18.00 3.68
CA ASN A 467 16.23 17.75 4.99
C ASN A 467 15.20 17.44 6.10
N ARG A 468 13.97 17.96 5.97
CA ARG A 468 12.86 17.66 6.88
C ARG A 468 12.40 16.19 6.82
N ASN A 469 12.57 15.51 5.70
CA ASN A 469 12.26 14.07 5.64
C ASN A 469 13.29 13.27 6.45
N ARG A 470 14.58 13.62 6.39
CA ARG A 470 15.64 13.02 7.22
C ARG A 470 15.31 13.14 8.71
N THR A 471 14.85 14.32 9.12
CA THR A 471 14.42 14.62 10.50
C THR A 471 13.36 13.65 11.02
N ILE A 472 12.43 13.20 10.17
CA ILE A 472 11.39 12.22 10.53
C ILE A 472 12.05 10.87 10.81
N PHE A 473 12.93 10.40 9.94
CA PHE A 473 13.62 9.11 10.12
C PHE A 473 14.55 9.10 11.35
N ILE A 474 15.28 10.19 11.63
CA ILE A 474 16.07 10.34 12.86
C ILE A 474 15.17 10.16 14.09
N SER A 475 14.02 10.86 14.12
CA SER A 475 13.07 10.77 15.24
C SER A 475 12.55 9.34 15.43
N ARG A 476 12.23 8.62 14.33
CA ARG A 476 11.81 7.22 14.38
C ARG A 476 12.88 6.30 14.95
N VAL A 477 14.12 6.42 14.45
CA VAL A 477 15.25 5.61 14.91
C VAL A 477 15.50 5.86 16.39
N CYS A 478 15.64 7.12 16.82
CA CYS A 478 15.80 7.50 18.22
C CYS A 478 14.69 6.92 19.10
N ARG A 479 13.42 7.04 18.69
CA ARG A 479 12.27 6.49 19.41
C ARG A 479 12.36 4.97 19.55
N ALA A 480 12.69 4.25 18.46
CA ALA A 480 12.72 2.79 18.44
C ALA A 480 13.77 2.21 19.40
N ILE A 481 15.01 2.70 19.35
CA ILE A 481 16.05 2.23 20.29
C ILE A 481 15.84 2.71 21.71
N SER A 482 15.28 3.91 21.91
CA SER A 482 14.99 4.40 23.25
C SER A 482 13.90 3.56 23.90
N LEU A 483 12.88 3.12 23.15
CA LEU A 483 11.86 2.16 23.62
C LEU A 483 12.47 0.80 23.98
N LEU A 484 13.43 0.32 23.21
CA LEU A 484 14.17 -0.92 23.53
C LEU A 484 14.86 -0.80 24.91
N GLY A 485 15.66 0.25 25.11
CA GLY A 485 16.33 0.49 26.40
C GLY A 485 15.35 0.80 27.54
N TYR A 486 14.21 1.43 27.24
CA TYR A 486 13.20 1.79 28.24
C TYR A 486 12.64 0.54 28.90
N ASN A 487 12.29 -0.46 28.09
CA ASN A 487 11.66 -1.70 28.56
C ASN A 487 12.64 -2.73 29.14
N ILE A 488 13.89 -2.80 28.66
CA ILE A 488 14.82 -3.86 29.10
C ILE A 488 15.42 -3.59 30.50
N GLY A 489 15.58 -2.34 30.90
CA GLY A 489 16.10 -2.02 32.24
C GLY A 489 17.60 -2.27 32.45
N ASN A 490 18.36 -2.65 31.41
CA ASN A 490 19.79 -2.89 31.48
C ASN A 490 20.58 -1.56 31.40
N TRP A 491 21.39 -1.25 32.41
CA TRP A 491 22.12 0.02 32.50
C TRP A 491 23.22 0.19 31.44
N ASP A 492 23.95 -0.88 31.09
CA ASP A 492 24.96 -0.84 30.04
C ASP A 492 24.33 -0.53 28.67
N LEU A 493 23.24 -1.23 28.34
CA LEU A 493 22.47 -0.99 27.12
C LEU A 493 21.97 0.45 27.04
N ARG A 494 21.37 0.95 28.14
CA ARG A 494 20.87 2.33 28.25
C ARG A 494 21.98 3.36 28.07
N SER A 495 23.13 3.12 28.69
CA SER A 495 24.30 3.99 28.58
C SER A 495 24.85 4.04 27.15
N ARG A 496 24.91 2.89 26.46
CA ARG A 496 25.30 2.82 25.05
C ARG A 496 24.30 3.53 24.14
N ILE A 497 23.01 3.30 24.30
CA ILE A 497 21.94 4.00 23.55
C ILE A 497 22.07 5.52 23.72
N LEU A 498 22.21 6.00 24.96
CA LEU A 498 22.39 7.42 25.26
C LEU A 498 23.66 7.96 24.58
N SER A 499 24.77 7.23 24.67
CA SER A 499 26.04 7.61 24.02
C SER A 499 25.87 7.75 22.50
N GLU A 500 25.30 6.75 21.83
CA GLU A 500 25.12 6.78 20.37
C GLU A 500 24.18 7.89 19.91
N ILE A 501 23.04 8.09 20.57
CA ILE A 501 22.09 9.16 20.23
C ILE A 501 22.75 10.54 20.42
N THR A 502 23.46 10.75 21.53
CA THR A 502 24.06 12.05 21.85
C THR A 502 25.35 12.32 21.08
N SER A 503 25.94 11.29 20.46
CA SER A 503 27.12 11.42 19.58
C SER A 503 26.88 12.39 18.42
N LEU A 504 25.63 12.54 17.98
CA LEU A 504 25.23 13.49 16.94
C LEU A 504 25.62 14.94 17.27
N ARG A 505 25.79 15.30 18.55
CA ARG A 505 26.32 16.61 18.96
C ARG A 505 27.74 16.85 18.48
N ARG A 506 28.57 15.80 18.45
CA ARG A 506 29.97 15.90 18.02
C ARG A 506 30.10 16.14 16.53
N VAL A 507 29.09 15.71 15.77
CA VAL A 507 29.03 15.85 14.31
C VAL A 507 28.12 17.01 13.90
N GLN A 508 27.68 17.82 14.87
CA GLN A 508 26.80 18.96 14.60
C GLN A 508 27.50 19.97 13.69
N LEU A 509 26.83 20.35 12.61
CA LEU A 509 27.33 21.39 11.71
C LEU A 509 27.20 22.76 12.41
N PRO A 510 28.22 23.65 12.35
CA PRO A 510 28.29 24.89 13.15
C PRO A 510 27.08 25.82 13.10
N GLU A 511 26.27 25.74 12.04
CA GLU A 511 25.12 26.61 11.80
C GLU A 511 23.76 25.91 11.96
N THR A 512 23.74 24.62 12.30
CA THR A 512 22.50 23.82 12.29
C THR A 512 21.98 23.59 13.70
N GLN A 513 20.75 24.02 13.97
CA GLN A 513 20.02 23.63 15.17
C GLN A 513 19.33 22.28 14.95
N PHE A 514 19.26 21.46 16.01
CA PHE A 514 18.50 20.22 15.96
C PHE A 514 17.00 20.49 15.83
N SER A 515 16.33 19.73 14.97
CA SER A 515 14.86 19.81 14.85
C SER A 515 14.20 19.37 16.15
N MET A 516 13.15 20.08 16.57
CA MET A 516 12.36 19.78 17.77
C MET A 516 11.89 18.32 17.85
N SER A 517 11.65 17.66 16.71
CA SER A 517 11.16 16.26 16.68
C SER A 517 12.16 15.22 17.19
N TYR A 518 13.45 15.53 17.21
CA TYR A 518 14.47 14.63 17.77
C TYR A 518 15.48 15.33 18.71
N LYS A 519 15.43 16.65 18.80
CA LYS A 519 16.27 17.48 19.69
C LYS A 519 16.24 16.96 21.13
N ILE A 520 15.06 16.61 21.65
CA ILE A 520 14.89 16.08 23.01
C ILE A 520 15.68 14.80 23.28
N TYR A 521 15.98 14.00 22.25
CA TYR A 521 16.81 12.80 22.37
C TYR A 521 18.28 13.17 22.30
N VAL A 522 18.66 13.95 21.28
CA VAL A 522 20.06 14.31 21.05
C VAL A 522 20.61 15.20 22.16
N GLU A 523 19.79 16.03 22.80
CA GLU A 523 20.17 16.93 23.91
C GLU A 523 20.01 16.32 25.31
N ALA A 524 19.58 15.06 25.42
CA ALA A 524 19.50 14.34 26.69
C ALA A 524 20.85 14.28 27.42
N ARG A 525 20.86 14.58 28.72
CA ARG A 525 22.06 14.48 29.58
C ARG A 525 22.07 13.20 30.39
N SER A 526 20.92 12.59 30.54
CA SER A 526 20.69 11.39 31.32
C SER A 526 19.74 10.44 30.60
N TRP A 527 19.66 9.20 31.08
CA TRP A 527 18.64 8.26 30.63
C TRP A 527 17.22 8.74 30.96
N ASP A 528 17.04 9.49 32.06
CA ASP A 528 15.72 10.00 32.45
C ASP A 528 15.16 11.00 31.44
N ASP A 529 16.02 11.79 30.81
CA ASP A 529 15.65 12.69 29.71
C ASP A 529 15.16 11.90 28.49
N ILE A 530 15.88 10.82 28.12
CA ILE A 530 15.46 9.90 27.04
C ILE A 530 14.13 9.23 27.39
N ALA A 531 13.99 8.74 28.62
CA ALA A 531 12.78 8.12 29.11
C ALA A 531 11.59 9.10 29.14
N HIS A 532 11.84 10.38 29.41
CA HIS A 532 10.85 11.44 29.28
C HIS A 532 10.45 11.67 27.82
N ALA A 533 11.43 11.76 26.91
CA ALA A 533 11.19 11.94 25.48
C ALA A 533 10.36 10.80 24.86
N VAL A 534 10.66 9.54 25.23
CA VAL A 534 9.92 8.36 24.77
C VAL A 534 8.44 8.44 25.15
N ARG A 535 8.14 8.78 26.41
CA ARG A 535 6.75 8.86 26.92
C ARG A 535 5.89 9.87 26.16
N HIS A 536 6.50 10.94 25.66
CA HIS A 536 5.80 11.99 24.90
C HIS A 536 5.96 11.85 23.37
N SER A 537 6.58 10.77 22.89
CA SER A 537 6.91 10.59 21.46
C SER A 537 5.70 10.40 20.53
N THR A 538 4.53 10.13 21.09
CA THR A 538 3.24 10.03 20.38
C THR A 538 2.24 11.12 20.80
N GLU A 539 2.68 12.06 21.63
CA GLU A 539 1.80 13.09 22.20
C GLU A 539 1.19 13.98 21.10
N GLY A 540 -0.10 14.26 21.24
CA GLY A 540 -0.85 15.07 20.29
C GLY A 540 -1.10 14.40 18.94
N SER A 541 -0.92 13.09 18.82
CA SER A 541 -1.40 12.30 17.68
C SER A 541 -2.78 11.71 17.99
N ALA A 542 -3.72 11.82 17.04
CA ALA A 542 -5.02 11.13 17.11
C ALA A 542 -4.97 9.69 16.58
N MET A 543 -3.82 9.27 16.07
CA MET A 543 -3.67 8.03 15.29
C MET A 543 -2.90 6.93 16.03
N ASP A 544 -2.09 7.30 17.01
CA ASP A 544 -1.30 6.40 17.82
C ASP A 544 -1.08 7.02 19.20
N GLU A 545 -0.80 6.18 20.18
CA GLU A 545 -0.58 6.59 21.57
C GLU A 545 0.44 5.66 22.24
N MET A 546 1.04 6.10 23.35
CA MET A 546 1.92 5.27 24.15
C MET A 546 1.10 4.46 25.15
N VAL A 547 1.31 3.15 25.19
CA VAL A 547 0.56 2.23 26.05
C VAL A 547 1.51 1.46 26.95
N ASN A 548 1.22 1.42 28.25
CA ASN A 548 1.85 0.52 29.21
C ASN A 548 0.91 -0.66 29.48
N ILE A 549 1.36 -1.87 29.16
CA ILE A 549 0.62 -3.10 29.40
C ILE A 549 1.01 -3.68 30.77
N VAL A 550 -0.02 -3.95 31.58
CA VAL A 550 0.11 -4.46 32.93
C VAL A 550 -0.76 -5.70 33.09
N HIS A 551 -0.16 -6.82 33.52
CA HIS A 551 -0.93 -8.01 33.88
C HIS A 551 -1.80 -7.75 35.13
N LYS A 552 -3.06 -8.19 35.09
CA LYS A 552 -4.08 -7.97 36.13
C LYS A 552 -3.62 -8.35 37.53
N ASP A 553 -2.96 -9.49 37.69
CA ASP A 553 -2.50 -9.99 39.00
C ASP A 553 -1.43 -9.12 39.67
N ARG A 554 -0.78 -8.25 38.89
CA ARG A 554 0.27 -7.34 39.37
C ARG A 554 -0.14 -5.88 39.25
N TYR A 555 -1.42 -5.62 38.93
CA TYR A 555 -1.90 -4.27 38.79
C TYR A 555 -2.10 -3.64 40.16
N ASP A 556 -1.44 -2.49 40.36
CA ASP A 556 -1.52 -1.71 41.58
C ASP A 556 -2.22 -0.39 41.27
N ASN A 557 -3.48 -0.28 41.70
CA ASN A 557 -4.32 0.91 41.52
C ASN A 557 -3.75 2.15 42.22
N THR A 558 -2.82 1.97 43.17
CA THR A 558 -2.23 3.10 43.91
C THR A 558 -1.11 3.80 43.13
N ARG A 559 -0.56 3.16 42.08
CA ARG A 559 0.51 3.75 41.27
C ARG A 559 -0.06 4.68 40.22
N PHE A 560 0.41 5.93 40.25
CA PHE A 560 0.09 6.91 39.22
C PHE A 560 0.65 6.46 37.86
N SER A 561 -0.21 6.51 36.84
CA SER A 561 0.21 6.28 35.47
C SER A 561 1.17 7.40 35.03
N PRO A 562 2.31 7.08 34.39
CA PRO A 562 3.18 8.11 33.84
C PRO A 562 2.38 9.01 32.88
N ARG A 563 2.56 10.34 33.00
CA ARG A 563 1.94 11.29 32.09
C ARG A 563 2.27 10.94 30.64
N GLY A 564 1.27 11.01 29.76
CA GLY A 564 1.40 10.68 28.33
C GLY A 564 1.35 9.19 28.00
N VAL A 565 1.13 8.31 28.99
CA VAL A 565 1.05 6.86 28.79
C VAL A 565 -0.27 6.32 29.30
N ARG A 566 -1.04 5.66 28.42
CA ARG A 566 -2.26 4.94 28.82
C ARG A 566 -1.89 3.60 29.42
N VAL A 567 -2.40 3.29 30.61
CA VAL A 567 -2.25 1.95 31.20
C VAL A 567 -3.35 1.03 30.70
N VAL A 568 -2.98 -0.15 30.24
CA VAL A 568 -3.88 -1.21 29.79
C VAL A 568 -3.66 -2.43 30.67
N VAL A 569 -4.68 -2.76 31.45
CA VAL A 569 -4.68 -3.93 32.32
C VAL A 569 -5.28 -5.09 31.56
N TYR A 570 -4.56 -6.20 31.46
CA TYR A 570 -4.99 -7.39 30.73
C TYR A 570 -4.89 -8.65 31.60
N GLU A 571 -5.76 -9.62 31.32
CA GLU A 571 -5.76 -10.93 31.98
C GLU A 571 -5.17 -12.02 31.07
N LYS A 572 -5.49 -11.97 29.78
CA LYS A 572 -5.03 -12.92 28.77
C LYS A 572 -4.50 -12.17 27.55
N ILE A 573 -3.37 -12.58 26.99
CA ILE A 573 -2.72 -11.82 25.93
C ILE A 573 -3.57 -11.71 24.67
N GLU A 574 -4.43 -12.70 24.42
CA GLU A 574 -5.35 -12.76 23.29
C GLU A 574 -6.43 -11.67 23.38
N THR A 575 -6.72 -11.15 24.58
CA THR A 575 -7.69 -10.07 24.79
C THR A 575 -7.09 -8.68 24.54
N LEU A 576 -5.76 -8.58 24.47
CA LEU A 576 -5.06 -7.31 24.35
C LEU A 576 -5.50 -6.49 23.12
N PRO A 577 -5.67 -7.06 21.90
CA PRO A 577 -6.15 -6.28 20.76
C PRO A 577 -7.49 -5.58 21.02
N ASN A 578 -8.43 -6.23 21.71
CA ASN A 578 -9.73 -5.64 22.03
C ASN A 578 -9.61 -4.49 23.04
N LEU A 579 -8.70 -4.60 24.02
CA LEU A 579 -8.41 -3.55 24.99
C LEU A 579 -7.70 -2.34 24.38
N LEU A 580 -7.05 -2.52 23.23
CA LEU A 580 -6.34 -1.48 22.48
C LEU A 580 -7.23 -0.75 21.46
N ILE A 581 -8.42 -1.25 21.15
CA ILE A 581 -9.38 -0.60 20.22
C ILE A 581 -10.12 0.59 20.86
N GLY A 582 -10.10 0.70 22.21
CA GLY A 582 -10.74 1.80 22.95
C GLY A 582 -10.37 3.19 22.42
N ALA A 583 -11.35 4.11 22.44
CA ALA A 583 -11.17 5.47 21.95
C ALA A 583 -9.98 6.13 22.66
N ILE A 584 -9.05 6.68 21.87
CA ILE A 584 -8.05 7.62 22.37
C ILE A 584 -8.85 8.77 22.99
N PRO A 585 -8.73 9.04 24.30
CA PRO A 585 -9.45 10.14 24.92
C PRO A 585 -9.16 11.41 24.10
N PRO A 586 -10.19 12.19 23.72
CA PRO A 586 -9.95 13.45 23.02
C PRO A 586 -8.95 14.25 23.86
N VAL A 587 -7.89 14.75 23.23
CA VAL A 587 -6.88 15.58 23.87
C VAL A 587 -7.61 16.81 24.40
N ALA A 588 -8.06 16.75 25.65
CA ALA A 588 -8.58 17.91 26.34
C ALA A 588 -7.39 18.85 26.47
N SER A 589 -7.39 19.92 25.65
CA SER A 589 -6.59 21.10 25.91
C SER A 589 -6.91 21.53 27.34
N SER A 590 -6.00 21.24 28.26
CA SER A 590 -6.14 21.53 29.68
C SER A 590 -6.13 23.04 29.89
N ILE A 591 -7.28 23.67 29.66
CA ILE A 591 -7.65 24.94 30.26
C ILE A 591 -8.56 24.55 31.43
N ASN A 592 -7.96 24.45 32.60
CA ASN A 592 -8.67 24.26 33.86
C ASN A 592 -9.58 25.47 34.09
N VAL A 593 -10.90 25.28 33.96
CA VAL A 593 -11.89 26.05 34.72
C VAL A 593 -12.80 25.02 35.37
N GLY A 594 -12.72 24.94 36.69
CA GLY A 594 -13.36 23.88 37.47
C GLY A 594 -14.88 23.98 37.47
N ALA A 595 -15.52 22.81 37.47
CA ALA A 595 -16.82 22.59 38.12
C ALA A 595 -16.96 21.09 38.41
N PRO A 596 -17.39 20.68 39.63
CA PRO A 596 -17.69 19.30 39.95
C PRO A 596 -19.19 19.04 39.74
N THR A 597 -19.57 17.96 39.06
CA THR A 597 -20.80 17.24 39.42
C THR A 597 -20.85 15.85 38.80
N ASP A 598 -21.20 14.92 39.69
CA ASP A 598 -21.67 13.55 39.52
C ASP A 598 -22.34 13.21 38.17
N ALA A 599 -21.90 12.11 37.57
CA ALA A 599 -22.60 11.46 36.47
C ALA A 599 -22.93 10.00 36.82
N LEU A 600 -24.24 9.78 36.90
CA LEU A 600 -24.96 8.54 37.12
C LEU A 600 -24.59 7.43 36.12
N ILE A 601 -24.46 6.22 36.65
CA ILE A 601 -24.35 4.97 35.90
C ILE A 601 -25.73 4.64 35.29
N LEU A 602 -25.83 4.68 33.96
CA LEU A 602 -26.96 4.11 33.22
C LEU A 602 -26.56 2.73 32.69
N LYS A 603 -27.19 1.68 33.23
CA LYS A 603 -27.17 0.31 32.68
C LYS A 603 -28.00 0.26 31.39
N ALA A 604 -27.44 -0.37 30.35
CA ALA A 604 -28.17 -0.72 29.14
C ALA A 604 -29.05 -1.98 29.35
N PRO A 605 -30.18 -2.13 28.63
CA PRO A 605 -31.05 -3.31 28.75
C PRO A 605 -30.56 -4.48 27.89
N GLU A 606 -30.66 -5.68 28.45
CA GLU A 606 -30.41 -6.96 27.77
C GLU A 606 -31.46 -7.24 26.68
N ALA A 607 -30.99 -7.73 25.53
CA ALA A 607 -31.83 -8.16 24.41
C ALA A 607 -32.23 -9.65 24.57
N PRO A 608 -33.40 -10.08 24.07
CA PRO A 608 -33.92 -11.43 24.26
C PRO A 608 -33.22 -12.45 23.34
N THR A 609 -33.00 -13.64 23.90
CA THR A 609 -32.41 -14.81 23.26
C THR A 609 -33.44 -15.52 22.37
N GLU A 610 -33.12 -15.75 21.09
CA GLU A 610 -33.88 -16.67 20.22
C GLU A 610 -33.23 -18.07 20.18
N PRO A 611 -34.04 -19.14 20.02
CA PRO A 611 -33.60 -20.52 20.22
C PRO A 611 -32.97 -21.16 18.98
N ALA A 612 -32.03 -22.07 19.24
CA ALA A 612 -31.30 -22.86 18.25
C ALA A 612 -32.20 -23.88 17.51
N PRO A 613 -31.90 -24.20 16.23
CA PRO A 613 -32.46 -25.37 15.58
C PRO A 613 -31.53 -26.59 15.66
N THR A 614 -32.22 -27.71 15.79
CA THR A 614 -31.86 -29.10 16.02
C THR A 614 -30.97 -29.75 14.96
N GLN A 615 -30.13 -30.69 15.43
CA GLN A 615 -29.25 -31.57 14.67
C GLN A 615 -30.00 -32.70 13.94
N THR A 616 -29.57 -33.00 12.71
CA THR A 616 -29.64 -34.30 11.99
C THR A 616 -28.68 -34.18 10.80
N ALA A 617 -27.89 -35.14 10.32
CA ALA A 617 -27.62 -36.53 10.67
C ALA A 617 -26.24 -36.88 10.06
N LYS A 618 -25.59 -37.89 10.63
CA LYS A 618 -24.36 -38.54 10.15
C LYS A 618 -24.59 -39.28 8.83
N VAL A 619 -23.63 -39.24 7.92
CA VAL A 619 -23.41 -40.28 6.91
C VAL A 619 -21.90 -40.54 6.80
N ASP A 620 -21.56 -41.82 6.87
CA ASP A 620 -20.23 -42.41 6.88
C ASP A 620 -19.51 -42.28 5.53
N GLU A 621 -18.20 -42.02 5.58
CA GLU A 621 -17.29 -41.93 4.44
C GLU A 621 -16.43 -43.21 4.39
N ALA A 622 -16.65 -44.02 3.34
CA ALA A 622 -15.85 -45.21 3.05
C ALA A 622 -14.88 -44.93 1.89
N ILE A 623 -13.63 -45.25 2.17
CA ILE A 623 -12.44 -45.16 1.33
C ILE A 623 -12.53 -46.15 0.16
N LEU A 624 -12.21 -45.70 -1.05
CA LEU A 624 -11.75 -46.58 -2.13
C LEU A 624 -10.67 -45.88 -2.95
N ILE A 625 -9.48 -46.50 -2.89
CA ILE A 625 -8.26 -46.19 -3.63
C ILE A 625 -8.38 -46.87 -4.99
N GLU A 626 -8.15 -46.15 -6.08
CA GLU A 626 -7.75 -46.79 -7.34
C GLU A 626 -6.67 -45.99 -8.06
N ASN A 627 -5.61 -46.73 -8.41
CA ASN A 627 -4.43 -46.32 -9.11
C ASN A 627 -4.71 -46.19 -10.62
N THR A 628 -4.17 -45.15 -11.25
CA THR A 628 -3.85 -45.23 -12.68
C THR A 628 -2.50 -44.60 -12.94
N ALA A 629 -1.56 -45.46 -13.32
CA ALA A 629 -0.29 -45.13 -13.92
C ALA A 629 -0.50 -44.61 -15.36
N ALA A 630 0.28 -43.62 -15.76
CA ALA A 630 0.54 -43.34 -17.17
C ALA A 630 2.01 -42.94 -17.32
N SER A 631 2.77 -43.80 -18.01
CA SER A 631 4.08 -43.49 -18.56
C SER A 631 3.91 -42.72 -19.87
N GLY A 632 4.96 -42.01 -20.28
CA GLY A 632 5.04 -41.48 -21.64
C GLY A 632 5.96 -40.27 -21.75
N ALA A 633 7.26 -40.54 -21.91
CA ALA A 633 8.26 -39.58 -22.31
C ALA A 633 7.94 -38.94 -23.67
N LYS A 634 8.42 -37.71 -23.89
CA LYS A 634 9.13 -37.33 -25.12
C LYS A 634 9.82 -35.97 -24.99
N ASP A 635 11.08 -36.00 -25.42
CA ASP A 635 11.98 -34.88 -25.67
C ASP A 635 11.40 -33.88 -26.66
N ALA A 636 11.76 -32.60 -26.49
CA ALA A 636 11.86 -31.65 -27.58
C ALA A 636 12.85 -30.54 -27.20
N ASP A 637 13.92 -30.48 -27.98
CA ASP A 637 14.91 -29.42 -28.02
C ASP A 637 14.27 -28.03 -28.21
N HIS A 638 14.76 -27.02 -27.50
CA HIS A 638 14.46 -25.63 -27.78
C HIS A 638 15.72 -24.91 -28.25
N GLU A 639 15.77 -24.66 -29.56
CA GLU A 639 16.68 -23.75 -30.23
C GLU A 639 16.60 -22.34 -29.64
N ILE A 640 17.78 -21.74 -29.52
CA ILE A 640 18.02 -20.34 -29.18
C ILE A 640 17.71 -19.52 -30.43
N VAL A 641 16.65 -18.72 -30.39
CA VAL A 641 16.42 -17.64 -31.35
C VAL A 641 16.86 -16.33 -30.69
N THR A 642 17.97 -15.80 -31.18
CA THR A 642 18.37 -14.41 -31.00
C THR A 642 17.68 -13.58 -32.08
N ASP A 643 16.75 -12.70 -31.70
CA ASP A 643 16.36 -11.57 -32.54
C ASP A 643 16.35 -10.29 -31.71
N LEU A 644 17.30 -9.45 -32.07
CA LEU A 644 17.29 -8.01 -31.88
C LEU A 644 16.25 -7.44 -32.84
N ASP A 645 15.31 -6.64 -32.36
CA ASP A 645 15.02 -5.35 -32.96
C ASP A 645 14.12 -4.53 -32.03
N ALA A 646 14.61 -3.34 -31.72
CA ALA A 646 13.95 -2.30 -30.96
C ALA A 646 13.33 -1.31 -31.95
N ASP A 647 12.02 -1.13 -31.86
CA ASP A 647 11.32 -0.04 -32.54
C ASP A 647 10.38 0.62 -31.51
N GLU A 648 10.95 1.59 -30.76
CA GLU A 648 10.19 2.50 -29.91
C GLU A 648 9.90 3.80 -30.66
N SER A 649 8.63 4.18 -30.61
CA SER A 649 7.98 5.28 -31.31
C SER A 649 8.58 6.67 -31.06
N VAL A 650 8.66 7.44 -32.14
CA VAL A 650 9.45 8.66 -32.40
C VAL A 650 8.96 9.96 -31.71
N GLU A 651 7.86 9.98 -30.97
CA GLU A 651 7.26 11.27 -30.55
C GLU A 651 7.72 11.83 -29.19
N ASP A 652 8.35 11.03 -28.32
CA ASP A 652 8.88 11.52 -27.03
C ASP A 652 10.37 11.94 -27.07
N VAL A 653 11.07 11.68 -28.18
CA VAL A 653 12.49 12.07 -28.39
C VAL A 653 12.62 13.53 -28.83
N ALA A 654 11.60 14.08 -29.49
CA ALA A 654 11.66 15.43 -30.06
C ALA A 654 11.79 16.55 -29.01
N GLN A 655 11.35 16.31 -27.76
CA GLN A 655 11.45 17.30 -26.68
C GLN A 655 12.78 17.24 -25.90
N GLN A 656 13.58 16.18 -26.04
CA GLN A 656 14.87 16.02 -25.35
C GLN A 656 16.09 16.23 -26.26
N LEU A 657 15.89 16.37 -27.57
CA LEU A 657 16.94 16.53 -28.57
C LEU A 657 17.89 17.74 -28.35
N PRO A 658 17.41 18.93 -27.93
CA PRO A 658 18.30 20.08 -27.70
C PRO A 658 19.27 19.87 -26.52
N PHE A 659 18.84 19.13 -25.49
CA PHE A 659 19.65 18.82 -24.31
C PHE A 659 20.70 17.74 -24.62
N LEU A 660 20.32 16.70 -25.36
CA LEU A 660 21.25 15.64 -25.79
C LEU A 660 22.28 16.14 -26.81
N ILE A 661 21.93 17.11 -27.68
CA ILE A 661 22.89 17.78 -28.59
C ILE A 661 23.89 18.66 -27.81
N GLN A 662 23.45 19.33 -26.74
CA GLN A 662 24.37 20.08 -25.88
C GLN A 662 25.28 19.16 -25.05
N LEU A 663 24.74 18.03 -24.55
CA LEU A 663 25.51 17.05 -23.78
C LEU A 663 26.54 16.32 -24.65
N THR A 664 26.20 15.95 -25.89
CA THR A 664 27.14 15.34 -26.85
C THR A 664 28.20 16.33 -27.34
N ARG A 665 27.87 17.62 -27.54
CA ARG A 665 28.86 18.66 -27.83
C ARG A 665 29.78 18.96 -26.66
N TRP A 666 29.29 18.87 -25.43
CA TRP A 666 30.10 19.02 -24.22
C TRP A 666 31.03 17.81 -24.02
N MET A 667 30.54 16.59 -24.22
CA MET A 667 31.36 15.37 -24.15
C MET A 667 32.40 15.28 -25.28
N ALA A 668 32.06 15.70 -26.52
CA ALA A 668 33.01 15.76 -27.62
C ALA A 668 34.13 16.81 -27.42
N ARG A 669 33.87 17.88 -26.66
CA ARG A 669 34.90 18.86 -26.27
C ARG A 669 35.79 18.37 -25.12
N LEU A 670 35.27 17.50 -24.26
CA LEU A 670 36.05 16.85 -23.21
C LEU A 670 36.97 15.76 -23.78
N TRP A 671 36.55 15.08 -24.85
CA TRP A 671 37.33 14.03 -25.51
C TRP A 671 38.39 14.52 -26.51
N MET A 672 38.33 15.79 -26.94
CA MET A 672 39.37 16.41 -27.79
C MET A 672 40.43 17.21 -27.01
N ASN A 673 40.32 17.28 -25.68
CA ASN A 673 41.31 17.93 -24.80
C ASN A 673 41.92 16.96 -23.75
N LEU A 674 41.74 15.66 -23.97
CA LEU A 674 42.49 14.55 -23.39
C LEU A 674 43.22 13.87 -24.56
#